data_AF-A0A136MAQ4-F1
#
_entry.id   AF-A0A136MAQ4-F1
#
_cell.length_a   1.000
_cell.length_b   1.000
_cell.length_c   1.000
_cell.angle_alpha   90.00
_cell.angle_beta   90.00
_cell.angle_gamma   90.00
#
_symmetry.space_group_name_H-M   'P 1'
#
loop_
_entity.id
_entity.type
_entity.pdbx_description
1 polymer ?
#
loop_
_entity_poly.entity_id
_entity_poly.type
_entity_poly.pdbx_seq_one_letter_code
_entity_poly.pdbx_strand_id
1 'polypeptide(L)'
;MQTGSRSIFFNNGALSKSKLTETFQVLRADVEDMIAQVYGGEPFDTYILDTWIPQRQEILIQHLSSAGLWSTIKAPLFNQYGGEVPEGFQLTMEVPAGGSGGIFYTVDGNDPRTPGTGSVSPSAISYANPVNLAQTTHVKARIRNLGFWGPLVEAQFLVNQEAGPGDILITEFLANPAGSADDGKEWFEVYNTTEHPIDINGWTIADNGTDNHIISSPQPVLVPAKGHFVIGESTNFSSNGGVNVGYAYGPAITLGNSNDEIVLLKDGQVIHSIGYGAYDSGPKEIQTPVVLYPTSGAAIGMGADYCNSPTTLWKPQTTVFNSNNDKGTPGAVNDGVSLCGGDSTPPGLQSAKFARGDLILVSFSEPINPSGAEIESHYTLSDGIGSPVTAELVSVNSVLLSCAQRLSPGVVYTLTIHSASDSYGNAIPNPIQAPIHYNEVPVSINEIMYNDRDPDDIEWIELHNTTAAAIDISNWYITDDNAYPAQEEGNLTFPNGTVLEAGEYAVVNLWNNPRFSTWQFPESIRVIQPVVGESGSLSNSGDNIALYNAPSGGQLVDGSLQALYPDLASDGRSLEKIDEAFPWGDPETVSYNFRAATVPIGFVTGQSSDGELLSSQASPGRENGSPYPLAVKEWSQY
;
A
#
# COMPACT_ATOMS: atom_id res chain seq x y z
N MET A 1 48.86 0.06 -19.22
CA MET A 1 48.01 0.00 -20.43
C MET A 1 47.22 -1.32 -20.59
N GLN A 2 47.43 -2.37 -19.77
CA GLN A 2 46.85 -3.71 -20.00
C GLN A 2 45.44 -4.00 -19.40
N THR A 3 44.78 -3.07 -18.69
CA THR A 3 43.59 -3.41 -17.87
C THR A 3 42.27 -2.73 -18.30
N GLY A 4 42.27 -1.91 -19.35
CA GLY A 4 41.08 -1.19 -19.84
C GLY A 4 40.29 -1.92 -20.93
N SER A 5 40.77 -3.06 -21.43
CA SER A 5 40.25 -3.67 -22.65
C SER A 5 39.02 -4.55 -22.46
N ARG A 6 38.64 -4.98 -21.24
CA ARG A 6 37.54 -5.95 -21.04
C ARG A 6 36.16 -5.33 -20.75
N SER A 7 36.08 -4.16 -20.09
CA SER A 7 34.79 -3.52 -19.76
C SER A 7 34.01 -3.08 -20.99
N ILE A 8 34.69 -2.78 -22.10
CA ILE A 8 34.03 -2.45 -23.37
C ILE A 8 33.36 -3.69 -24.01
N PHE A 9 33.78 -4.92 -23.71
CA PHE A 9 33.26 -6.12 -24.37
C PHE A 9 32.16 -6.85 -23.60
N PHE A 10 32.00 -6.61 -22.30
CA PHE A 10 31.08 -7.35 -21.43
C PHE A 10 30.25 -6.40 -20.56
N ASN A 11 29.21 -6.90 -19.89
CA ASN A 11 28.39 -6.14 -18.93
C ASN A 11 27.94 -4.75 -19.46
N ASN A 12 27.20 -4.73 -20.58
CA ASN A 12 26.76 -3.50 -21.26
C ASN A 12 27.85 -2.55 -21.77
N GLY A 13 29.10 -3.01 -21.86
CA GLY A 13 30.16 -2.30 -22.55
C GLY A 13 29.81 -1.95 -24.01
N ALA A 14 30.38 -0.85 -24.51
CA ALA A 14 30.08 -0.32 -25.85
C ALA A 14 30.33 -1.29 -27.03
N LEU A 15 31.07 -2.37 -26.82
CA LEU A 15 31.35 -3.45 -27.77
C LEU A 15 30.79 -4.82 -27.32
N SER A 16 29.82 -4.85 -26.40
CA SER A 16 29.08 -6.06 -26.07
C SER A 16 28.13 -6.44 -27.22
N LYS A 17 27.83 -7.74 -27.36
CA LYS A 17 26.83 -8.21 -28.34
C LYS A 17 25.48 -7.51 -28.16
N SER A 18 25.02 -7.35 -26.91
CA SER A 18 23.76 -6.68 -26.59
C SER A 18 23.75 -5.22 -27.03
N LYS A 19 24.77 -4.43 -26.66
CA LYS A 19 24.79 -2.99 -26.92
C LYS A 19 24.99 -2.68 -28.41
N LEU A 20 25.78 -3.49 -29.11
CA LEU A 20 25.92 -3.39 -30.57
C LEU A 20 24.59 -3.72 -31.28
N THR A 21 23.83 -4.70 -30.78
CA THR A 21 22.52 -5.06 -31.32
C THR A 21 21.50 -3.93 -31.11
N GLU A 22 21.39 -3.43 -29.89
CA GLU A 22 20.50 -2.32 -29.53
C GLU A 22 20.81 -1.07 -30.37
N THR A 23 22.09 -0.67 -30.44
CA THR A 23 22.52 0.50 -31.22
C THR A 23 22.18 0.35 -32.70
N PHE A 24 22.37 -0.85 -33.27
CA PHE A 24 22.02 -1.11 -34.66
C PHE A 24 20.52 -1.10 -34.90
N GLN A 25 19.73 -1.61 -33.96
CA GLN A 25 18.27 -1.61 -34.05
C GLN A 25 17.69 -0.19 -33.98
N VAL A 26 18.22 0.69 -33.12
CA VAL A 26 17.86 2.11 -33.11
C VAL A 26 18.17 2.76 -34.45
N LEU A 27 19.40 2.59 -34.96
CA LEU A 27 19.79 3.14 -36.27
C LEU A 27 18.88 2.60 -37.38
N ARG A 28 18.55 1.31 -37.36
CA ARG A 28 17.66 0.68 -38.34
C ARG A 28 16.28 1.33 -38.31
N ALA A 29 15.67 1.49 -37.13
CA ALA A 29 14.36 2.11 -36.98
C ALA A 29 14.31 3.53 -37.58
N ASP A 30 15.41 4.29 -37.48
CA ASP A 30 15.49 5.66 -38.03
C ASP A 30 15.58 5.70 -39.56
N VAL A 31 16.09 4.66 -40.22
CA VAL A 31 16.42 4.71 -41.66
C VAL A 31 15.73 3.66 -42.53
N GLU A 32 15.09 2.65 -41.93
CA GLU A 32 14.47 1.53 -42.65
C GLU A 32 13.37 2.00 -43.61
N ASP A 33 12.48 2.89 -43.16
CA ASP A 33 11.42 3.47 -44.00
C ASP A 33 11.99 4.34 -45.13
N MET A 34 13.07 5.08 -44.86
CA MET A 34 13.73 5.91 -45.87
C MET A 34 14.39 5.04 -46.95
N ILE A 35 15.07 3.97 -46.56
CA ILE A 35 15.71 3.03 -47.49
C ILE A 35 14.65 2.30 -48.30
N ALA A 36 13.56 1.85 -47.68
CA ALA A 36 12.44 1.23 -48.39
C ALA A 36 11.83 2.16 -49.44
N GLN A 37 11.70 3.46 -49.15
CA GLN A 37 11.19 4.46 -50.11
C GLN A 37 12.17 4.74 -51.27
N VAL A 38 13.47 4.84 -50.99
CA VAL A 38 14.48 5.18 -52.01
C VAL A 38 14.81 4.00 -52.91
N TYR A 39 14.78 2.78 -52.38
CA TYR A 39 15.21 1.56 -53.07
C TYR A 39 14.07 0.63 -53.49
N GLY A 40 12.81 1.10 -53.49
CA GLY A 40 11.69 0.39 -54.12
C GLY A 40 11.12 -0.77 -53.30
N GLY A 41 11.13 -0.67 -51.97
CA GLY A 41 10.55 -1.66 -51.06
C GLY A 41 11.47 -2.84 -50.71
N GLU A 42 12.76 -2.75 -51.05
CA GLU A 42 13.74 -3.76 -50.65
C GLU A 42 13.91 -3.78 -49.12
N PRO A 43 13.93 -4.98 -48.49
CA PRO A 43 14.07 -5.10 -47.04
C PRO A 43 15.48 -4.70 -46.59
N PHE A 44 15.58 -4.19 -45.36
CA PHE A 44 16.83 -3.77 -44.76
C PHE A 44 17.79 -4.96 -44.54
N ASP A 45 19.05 -4.83 -44.96
CA ASP A 45 20.05 -5.91 -44.87
C ASP A 45 20.38 -6.26 -43.40
N THR A 46 20.12 -7.52 -43.03
CA THR A 46 20.32 -8.03 -41.67
C THR A 46 21.69 -8.68 -41.45
N TYR A 47 22.60 -8.71 -42.44
CA TYR A 47 23.93 -9.32 -42.30
C TYR A 47 24.70 -8.83 -41.06
N ILE A 48 24.58 -7.54 -40.72
CA ILE A 48 25.22 -6.98 -39.54
C ILE A 48 24.65 -7.58 -38.25
N LEU A 49 23.33 -7.75 -38.15
CA LEU A 49 22.64 -8.35 -37.01
C LEU A 49 22.91 -9.85 -36.90
N ASP A 50 22.76 -10.57 -38.01
CA ASP A 50 22.68 -12.03 -37.99
C ASP A 50 24.06 -12.68 -38.07
N THR A 51 25.05 -11.99 -38.64
CA THR A 51 26.38 -12.56 -38.92
C THR A 51 27.53 -11.77 -38.31
N TRP A 52 27.58 -10.45 -38.51
CA TRP A 52 28.74 -9.66 -38.08
C TRP A 52 28.79 -9.49 -36.55
N ILE A 53 27.72 -8.98 -35.91
CA ILE A 53 27.66 -8.74 -34.46
C ILE A 53 27.93 -10.04 -33.65
N PRO A 54 27.31 -11.19 -33.98
CA PRO A 54 27.49 -12.42 -33.18
C PRO A 54 28.94 -12.91 -33.10
N GLN A 55 29.75 -12.68 -34.14
CA GLN A 55 31.13 -13.19 -34.25
C GLN A 55 32.20 -12.14 -33.94
N ARG A 56 31.89 -10.85 -34.08
CA ARG A 56 32.89 -9.77 -34.04
C ARG A 56 33.62 -9.67 -32.71
N GLN A 57 32.89 -9.83 -31.60
CA GLN A 57 33.44 -9.75 -30.26
C GLN A 57 34.55 -10.79 -30.05
N GLU A 58 34.31 -12.04 -30.43
CA GLU A 58 35.26 -13.14 -30.24
C GLU A 58 36.53 -12.97 -31.07
N ILE A 59 36.40 -12.52 -32.32
CA ILE A 59 37.54 -12.23 -33.20
C ILE A 59 38.45 -11.16 -32.59
N LEU A 60 37.86 -10.07 -32.08
CA LEU A 60 38.64 -8.98 -31.50
C LEU A 60 39.34 -9.40 -30.20
N ILE A 61 38.67 -10.22 -29.37
CA ILE A 61 39.27 -10.81 -28.18
C ILE A 61 40.45 -11.72 -28.54
N GLN A 62 40.32 -12.55 -29.58
CA GLN A 62 41.41 -13.41 -30.05
C GLN A 62 42.63 -12.61 -30.51
N HIS A 63 42.43 -11.50 -31.22
CA HIS A 63 43.52 -10.60 -31.62
C HIS A 63 44.21 -9.96 -30.40
N LEU A 64 43.43 -9.47 -29.43
CA LEU A 64 43.97 -8.89 -28.20
C LEU A 64 44.74 -9.94 -27.37
N SER A 65 44.23 -11.17 -27.31
CA SER A 65 44.88 -12.29 -26.61
C SER A 65 46.19 -12.68 -27.29
N SER A 66 46.20 -12.81 -28.61
CA SER A 66 47.41 -13.15 -29.38
C SER A 66 48.49 -12.07 -29.29
N ALA A 67 48.10 -10.82 -29.09
CA ALA A 67 49.01 -9.70 -28.87
C ALA A 67 49.49 -9.55 -27.41
N GLY A 68 49.06 -10.42 -26.48
CA GLY A 68 49.38 -10.28 -25.05
C GLY A 68 48.74 -9.04 -24.40
N LEU A 69 47.70 -8.48 -25.01
CA LEU A 69 46.96 -7.29 -24.55
C LEU A 69 45.65 -7.66 -23.84
N TRP A 70 45.46 -8.95 -23.55
CA TRP A 70 44.29 -9.49 -22.87
C TRP A 70 44.68 -10.07 -21.51
N SER A 71 44.10 -9.53 -20.42
CA SER A 71 44.33 -10.06 -19.08
C SER A 71 43.77 -11.48 -18.96
N THR A 72 44.50 -12.40 -18.33
CA THR A 72 44.04 -13.75 -17.99
C THR A 72 43.23 -13.78 -16.70
N ILE A 73 43.30 -12.73 -15.88
CA ILE A 73 42.50 -12.58 -14.66
C ILE A 73 41.07 -12.22 -15.06
N LYS A 74 40.08 -12.93 -14.48
CA LYS A 74 38.67 -12.69 -14.76
C LYS A 74 38.14 -11.46 -14.00
N ALA A 75 36.97 -10.99 -14.41
CA ALA A 75 36.22 -9.97 -13.68
C ALA A 75 35.42 -10.66 -12.55
N PRO A 76 35.21 -10.02 -11.38
CA PRO A 76 34.28 -10.53 -10.37
C PRO A 76 32.84 -10.60 -10.93
N LEU A 77 32.01 -11.50 -10.41
CA LEU A 77 30.57 -11.55 -10.70
C LEU A 77 29.81 -10.93 -9.54
N PHE A 78 28.82 -10.09 -9.82
CA PHE A 78 27.85 -9.65 -8.81
C PHE A 78 26.60 -10.54 -8.88
N ASN A 79 25.89 -10.74 -7.76
CA ASN A 79 24.54 -11.34 -7.78
C ASN A 79 23.53 -10.46 -8.51
N GLN A 80 23.75 -9.14 -8.51
CA GLN A 80 22.99 -8.18 -9.30
C GLN A 80 23.92 -7.08 -9.83
N TYR A 81 23.72 -6.66 -11.07
CA TYR A 81 24.51 -5.61 -11.71
C TYR A 81 23.78 -4.27 -11.62
N GLY A 82 23.79 -3.66 -10.44
CA GLY A 82 23.20 -2.33 -10.19
C GLY A 82 21.67 -2.34 -10.31
N GLY A 83 21.10 -1.16 -10.50
CA GLY A 83 19.65 -0.95 -10.47
C GLY A 83 19.12 -0.83 -9.05
N GLU A 84 17.80 -0.91 -8.91
CA GLU A 84 17.12 -0.78 -7.62
C GLU A 84 17.31 -2.02 -6.77
N VAL A 85 17.55 -1.79 -5.48
CA VAL A 85 17.63 -2.82 -4.45
C VAL A 85 17.02 -2.28 -3.16
N PRO A 86 16.40 -3.14 -2.31
CA PRO A 86 15.89 -2.70 -1.02
C PRO A 86 17.02 -2.28 -0.08
N GLU A 87 16.71 -1.45 0.91
CA GLU A 87 17.64 -1.16 2.00
C GLU A 87 18.15 -2.46 2.65
N GLY A 88 19.46 -2.54 2.83
CA GLY A 88 20.11 -3.70 3.41
C GLY A 88 20.40 -4.83 2.41
N PHE A 89 20.24 -4.58 1.10
CA PHE A 89 20.58 -5.54 0.06
C PHE A 89 22.01 -6.07 0.23
N GLN A 90 22.13 -7.40 0.22
CA GLN A 90 23.40 -8.10 0.38
C GLN A 90 24.06 -8.30 -1.00
N LEU A 91 24.93 -7.38 -1.39
CA LEU A 91 25.72 -7.52 -2.61
C LEU A 91 26.80 -8.61 -2.42
N THR A 92 26.66 -9.70 -3.16
CA THR A 92 27.66 -10.77 -3.19
C THR A 92 28.58 -10.65 -4.39
N MET A 93 29.88 -10.90 -4.19
CA MET A 93 30.87 -10.88 -5.26
C MET A 93 31.58 -12.23 -5.35
N GLU A 94 31.65 -12.80 -6.55
CA GLU A 94 32.24 -14.11 -6.77
C GLU A 94 33.39 -14.09 -7.77
N VAL A 95 34.37 -14.97 -7.57
CA VAL A 95 35.39 -15.25 -8.58
C VAL A 95 34.80 -16.26 -9.56
N PRO A 96 34.61 -15.92 -10.85
CA PRO A 96 34.00 -16.85 -11.80
C PRO A 96 34.80 -18.14 -11.92
N ALA A 97 34.11 -19.25 -12.23
CA ALA A 97 34.71 -20.57 -12.41
C ALA A 97 35.97 -20.52 -13.30
N GLY A 98 37.09 -21.09 -12.82
CA GLY A 98 38.39 -21.03 -13.49
C GLY A 98 39.13 -19.69 -13.37
N GLY A 99 38.65 -18.76 -12.54
CA GLY A 99 39.37 -17.58 -12.06
C GLY A 99 40.17 -17.87 -10.79
N SER A 100 41.10 -17.00 -10.42
CA SER A 100 41.87 -17.06 -9.17
C SER A 100 42.31 -15.66 -8.74
N GLY A 101 42.46 -15.46 -7.42
CA GLY A 101 42.79 -14.17 -6.80
C GLY A 101 41.75 -13.71 -5.77
N GLY A 102 42.05 -12.63 -5.07
CA GLY A 102 41.11 -11.98 -4.15
C GLY A 102 40.34 -10.84 -4.82
N ILE A 103 39.09 -10.62 -4.44
CA ILE A 103 38.29 -9.48 -4.93
C ILE A 103 38.58 -8.27 -4.06
N PHE A 104 38.85 -7.14 -4.70
CA PHE A 104 38.93 -5.82 -4.07
C PHE A 104 37.85 -4.94 -4.66
N TYR A 105 37.13 -4.22 -3.81
CA TYR A 105 36.06 -3.33 -4.23
C TYR A 105 36.10 -2.00 -3.50
N THR A 106 35.35 -1.04 -4.00
CA THR A 106 35.13 0.28 -3.45
C THR A 106 33.63 0.59 -3.55
N VAL A 107 33.14 1.46 -2.67
CA VAL A 107 31.73 1.90 -2.62
C VAL A 107 31.58 3.40 -2.89
N ASP A 108 32.71 4.09 -3.07
CA ASP A 108 32.82 5.53 -3.29
C ASP A 108 32.96 5.91 -4.78
N GLY A 109 32.80 4.93 -5.68
CA GLY A 109 33.00 5.11 -7.12
C GLY A 109 34.46 5.25 -7.59
N ASN A 110 35.46 5.09 -6.72
CA ASN A 110 36.87 5.09 -7.15
C ASN A 110 37.30 3.71 -7.65
N ASP A 111 38.29 3.61 -8.56
CA ASP A 111 38.82 2.30 -8.97
C ASP A 111 39.60 1.65 -7.78
N PRO A 112 39.38 0.36 -7.46
CA PRO A 112 40.14 -0.34 -6.42
C PRO A 112 41.66 -0.39 -6.64
N ARG A 113 42.12 -0.06 -7.85
CA ARG A 113 43.52 0.08 -8.22
C ARG A 113 43.91 1.54 -8.40
N THR A 114 45.00 1.96 -7.75
CA THR A 114 45.59 3.29 -7.99
C THR A 114 46.10 3.42 -9.45
N PRO A 115 45.59 4.39 -10.23
CA PRO A 115 46.05 4.62 -11.60
C PRO A 115 47.55 4.88 -11.68
N GLY A 116 48.21 4.37 -12.72
CA GLY A 116 49.65 4.58 -12.97
C GLY A 116 50.60 3.72 -12.13
N THR A 117 50.28 3.41 -10.87
CA THR A 117 51.16 2.64 -9.97
C THR A 117 50.80 1.16 -9.88
N GLY A 118 49.52 0.80 -10.02
CA GLY A 118 49.06 -0.57 -9.86
C GLY A 118 48.96 -1.05 -8.40
N SER A 119 49.18 -0.15 -7.44
CA SER A 119 48.94 -0.41 -6.02
C SER A 119 47.44 -0.54 -5.72
N VAL A 120 47.11 -1.15 -4.57
CA VAL A 120 45.74 -1.16 -4.03
C VAL A 120 45.38 0.26 -3.61
N SER A 121 44.20 0.74 -4.02
CA SER A 121 43.69 2.05 -3.63
C SER A 121 43.51 2.10 -2.11
N PRO A 122 43.77 3.23 -1.43
CA PRO A 122 43.45 3.40 -0.01
C PRO A 122 41.96 3.19 0.31
N SER A 123 41.05 3.46 -0.63
CA SER A 123 39.61 3.22 -0.47
C SER A 123 39.17 1.78 -0.79
N ALA A 124 40.08 0.93 -1.27
CA ALA A 124 39.75 -0.44 -1.65
C ALA A 124 39.64 -1.35 -0.43
N ILE A 125 38.55 -2.12 -0.39
CA ILE A 125 38.22 -3.11 0.63
C ILE A 125 38.44 -4.50 0.03
N SER A 126 39.08 -5.40 0.77
CA SER A 126 39.17 -6.82 0.39
C SER A 126 37.83 -7.48 0.70
N TYR A 127 37.21 -8.08 -0.32
CA TYR A 127 35.93 -8.77 -0.17
C TYR A 127 36.10 -10.06 0.64
N ALA A 128 35.27 -10.23 1.67
CA ALA A 128 35.27 -11.39 2.56
C ALA A 128 33.86 -11.82 2.97
N ASN A 129 32.94 -10.86 3.11
CA ASN A 129 31.52 -11.07 3.40
C ASN A 129 30.68 -10.26 2.39
N PRO A 130 29.39 -10.61 2.21
CA PRO A 130 28.44 -9.77 1.45
C PRO A 130 28.47 -8.31 1.93
N VAL A 131 28.30 -7.38 0.99
CA VAL A 131 28.29 -5.94 1.28
C VAL A 131 26.86 -5.50 1.52
N ASN A 132 26.57 -5.02 2.74
CA ASN A 132 25.29 -4.42 3.08
C ASN A 132 25.16 -3.04 2.42
N LEU A 133 24.23 -2.87 1.48
CA LEU A 133 23.96 -1.59 0.84
C LEU A 133 22.79 -0.90 1.56
N ALA A 134 23.11 0.06 2.43
CA ALA A 134 22.10 0.85 3.17
C ALA A 134 21.71 2.17 2.48
N GLN A 135 22.43 2.57 1.43
CA GLN A 135 22.17 3.80 0.68
C GLN A 135 22.64 3.64 -0.76
N THR A 136 22.16 4.49 -1.65
CA THR A 136 22.58 4.51 -3.06
C THR A 136 24.10 4.52 -3.16
N THR A 137 24.65 3.48 -3.79
CA THR A 137 26.08 3.16 -3.73
C THR A 137 26.61 2.86 -5.12
N HIS A 138 27.74 3.48 -5.47
CA HIS A 138 28.44 3.19 -6.70
C HIS A 138 29.61 2.23 -6.42
N VAL A 139 29.42 0.97 -6.78
CA VAL A 139 30.38 -0.10 -6.48
C VAL A 139 31.31 -0.32 -7.66
N LYS A 140 32.62 -0.35 -7.40
CA LYS A 140 33.63 -0.79 -8.36
C LYS A 140 34.44 -1.93 -7.79
N ALA A 141 34.67 -2.99 -8.56
CA ALA A 141 35.37 -4.19 -8.11
C ALA A 141 36.35 -4.74 -9.15
N ARG A 142 37.44 -5.34 -8.67
CA ARG A 142 38.43 -6.07 -9.48
C ARG A 142 38.91 -7.31 -8.73
N ILE A 143 39.25 -8.36 -9.47
CA ILE A 143 40.06 -9.46 -8.92
C ILE A 143 41.53 -9.06 -9.00
N ARG A 144 42.30 -9.33 -7.95
CA ARG A 144 43.76 -9.17 -7.91
C ARG A 144 44.41 -10.52 -7.62
N ASN A 145 45.36 -10.92 -8.47
CA ASN A 145 46.10 -12.17 -8.31
C ASN A 145 47.60 -11.95 -8.58
N LEU A 146 48.46 -12.41 -7.67
CA LEU A 146 49.92 -12.30 -7.76
C LEU A 146 50.43 -10.90 -8.18
N GLY A 147 49.77 -9.84 -7.70
CA GLY A 147 50.13 -8.45 -8.01
C GLY A 147 49.48 -7.85 -9.26
N PHE A 148 48.83 -8.68 -10.09
CA PHE A 148 48.15 -8.24 -11.30
C PHE A 148 46.66 -8.04 -11.07
N TRP A 149 46.09 -7.07 -11.79
CA TRP A 149 44.68 -6.70 -11.69
C TRP A 149 43.88 -7.24 -12.87
N GLY A 150 42.74 -7.83 -12.56
CA GLY A 150 41.69 -8.17 -13.49
C GLY A 150 40.86 -6.95 -13.93
N PRO A 151 39.89 -7.15 -14.81
CA PRO A 151 38.97 -6.12 -15.29
C PRO A 151 38.20 -5.44 -14.17
N LEU A 152 37.78 -4.20 -14.44
CA LEU A 152 36.85 -3.46 -13.59
C LEU A 152 35.45 -3.96 -13.86
N VAL A 153 34.72 -4.22 -12.79
CA VAL A 153 33.26 -4.28 -12.78
C VAL A 153 32.78 -3.07 -12.02
N GLU A 154 31.74 -2.45 -12.54
CA GLU A 154 31.18 -1.21 -12.03
C GLU A 154 29.66 -1.34 -12.08
N ALA A 155 28.99 -0.97 -11.00
CA ALA A 155 27.54 -0.97 -10.91
C ALA A 155 27.07 0.12 -9.95
N GLN A 156 26.02 0.83 -10.35
CA GLN A 156 25.33 1.78 -9.50
C GLN A 156 24.08 1.11 -8.93
N PHE A 157 24.01 1.01 -7.61
CA PHE A 157 22.85 0.51 -6.88
C PHE A 157 22.07 1.70 -6.36
N LEU A 158 20.81 1.80 -6.75
CA LEU A 158 19.86 2.73 -6.17
C LEU A 158 19.23 1.98 -5.01
N VAL A 159 19.58 2.36 -3.78
CA VAL A 159 18.95 1.73 -2.61
C VAL A 159 17.66 2.47 -2.39
N ASN A 160 16.55 1.82 -2.72
CA ASN A 160 15.23 2.32 -2.39
C ASN A 160 14.96 1.90 -0.95
N GLN A 161 14.78 2.88 -0.06
CA GLN A 161 13.95 2.61 1.10
C GLN A 161 12.57 2.29 0.53
N GLU A 162 11.96 1.22 1.03
CA GLU A 162 10.58 0.92 0.64
C GLU A 162 9.75 2.15 0.93
N ALA A 163 9.17 2.77 -0.10
CA ALA A 163 8.35 3.94 0.10
C ALA A 163 7.19 3.57 1.02
N GLY A 164 7.04 4.34 2.09
CA GLY A 164 5.98 4.21 3.08
C GLY A 164 5.06 5.43 3.11
N PRO A 165 4.04 5.42 3.97
CA PRO A 165 3.14 6.55 4.13
C PRO A 165 3.91 7.85 4.41
N GLY A 166 3.65 8.89 3.59
CA GLY A 166 4.29 10.20 3.73
C GLY A 166 5.53 10.44 2.90
N ASP A 167 6.09 9.42 2.25
CA ASP A 167 7.24 9.59 1.35
C ASP A 167 6.85 10.28 0.03
N ILE A 168 5.63 10.01 -0.44
CA ILE A 168 5.00 10.66 -1.59
C ILE A 168 3.67 11.26 -1.16
N LEU A 169 3.48 12.55 -1.39
CA LEU A 169 2.28 13.29 -0.99
C LEU A 169 1.54 13.80 -2.21
N ILE A 170 0.21 13.74 -2.21
CA ILE A 170 -0.62 14.44 -3.21
C ILE A 170 -0.72 15.91 -2.80
N THR A 171 -0.22 16.82 -3.63
CA THR A 171 -0.04 18.24 -3.28
C THR A 171 -0.97 19.19 -4.02
N GLU A 172 -1.44 18.82 -5.20
CA GLU A 172 -2.28 19.69 -6.03
C GLU A 172 -3.12 18.83 -6.97
N PHE A 173 -4.33 19.25 -7.31
CA PHE A 173 -5.13 18.60 -8.34
C PHE A 173 -6.04 19.59 -9.07
N LEU A 174 -6.26 19.35 -10.36
CA LEU A 174 -7.24 20.03 -11.19
C LEU A 174 -8.30 19.02 -11.65
N ALA A 175 -9.39 18.95 -10.89
CA ALA A 175 -10.54 18.10 -11.21
C ALA A 175 -11.55 18.76 -12.15
N ASN A 176 -11.58 20.11 -12.24
CA ASN A 176 -12.54 20.83 -13.06
C ASN A 176 -11.84 21.87 -13.96
N PRO A 177 -11.21 21.45 -15.07
CA PRO A 177 -10.58 22.35 -16.03
C PRO A 177 -11.58 23.34 -16.66
N ALA A 178 -11.11 24.52 -17.07
CA ALA A 178 -11.90 25.51 -17.77
C ALA A 178 -12.21 25.07 -19.21
N GLY A 179 -13.48 25.16 -19.59
CA GLY A 179 -13.94 24.83 -20.94
C GLY A 179 -15.33 24.19 -20.94
N SER A 180 -15.84 23.85 -22.12
CA SER A 180 -17.17 23.23 -22.31
C SER A 180 -17.09 21.78 -22.80
N ALA A 181 -15.92 21.15 -22.69
CA ALA A 181 -15.71 19.75 -23.04
C ALA A 181 -14.92 19.09 -21.89
N ASP A 182 -15.61 18.19 -21.18
CA ASP A 182 -15.04 17.25 -20.22
C ASP A 182 -14.33 16.16 -21.02
N ASP A 183 -12.99 16.21 -21.14
CA ASP A 183 -12.17 15.15 -21.75
C ASP A 183 -10.67 15.51 -21.82
N GLY A 184 -9.81 14.94 -20.97
CA GLY A 184 -8.37 14.84 -21.27
C GLY A 184 -7.43 15.78 -20.53
N LYS A 185 -7.89 16.57 -19.55
CA LYS A 185 -7.11 17.68 -18.96
C LYS A 185 -6.98 17.64 -17.45
N GLU A 186 -7.57 16.65 -16.81
CA GLU A 186 -7.48 16.43 -15.38
C GLU A 186 -6.07 15.95 -15.02
N TRP A 187 -5.60 16.37 -13.86
CA TRP A 187 -4.31 15.95 -13.33
C TRP A 187 -4.26 16.14 -11.81
N PHE A 188 -3.37 15.39 -11.20
CA PHE A 188 -2.91 15.62 -9.84
C PHE A 188 -1.38 15.62 -9.78
N GLU A 189 -0.85 16.26 -8.78
CA GLU A 189 0.57 16.40 -8.53
C GLU A 189 0.93 15.66 -7.26
N VAL A 190 2.09 15.01 -7.30
CA VAL A 190 2.72 14.43 -6.13
C VAL A 190 4.06 15.09 -5.81
N TYR A 191 4.42 15.14 -4.53
CA TYR A 191 5.68 15.62 -4.01
C TYR A 191 6.41 14.52 -3.23
N ASN A 192 7.69 14.31 -3.52
CA ASN A 192 8.54 13.38 -2.79
C ASN A 192 9.21 14.09 -1.60
N THR A 193 8.90 13.64 -0.39
CA THR A 193 9.42 14.22 0.86
C THR A 193 10.80 13.69 1.23
N THR A 194 11.32 12.69 0.53
CA THR A 194 12.60 12.05 0.83
C THR A 194 13.78 12.76 0.13
N GLU A 195 14.99 12.44 0.57
CA GLU A 195 16.26 12.93 -0.01
C GLU A 195 16.72 12.11 -1.24
N HIS A 196 15.93 11.13 -1.66
CA HIS A 196 16.23 10.26 -2.82
C HIS A 196 15.04 10.21 -3.79
N PRO A 197 15.25 9.99 -5.10
CA PRO A 197 14.13 9.78 -6.02
C PRO A 197 13.40 8.47 -5.69
N ILE A 198 12.08 8.44 -5.89
CA ILE A 198 11.23 7.26 -5.69
C ILE A 198 10.65 6.84 -7.03
N ASP A 199 10.82 5.57 -7.41
CA ASP A 199 10.10 4.97 -8.54
C ASP A 199 8.69 4.58 -8.11
N ILE A 200 7.69 5.19 -8.75
CA ILE A 200 6.27 4.88 -8.53
C ILE A 200 5.73 3.89 -9.57
N ASN A 201 6.58 3.31 -10.41
CA ASN A 201 6.19 2.24 -11.32
C ASN A 201 5.72 1.01 -10.51
N GLY A 202 4.59 0.43 -10.90
CA GLY A 202 3.90 -0.66 -10.20
C GLY A 202 2.92 -0.20 -9.11
N TRP A 203 2.90 1.10 -8.75
CA TRP A 203 1.94 1.63 -7.78
C TRP A 203 0.54 1.72 -8.40
N THR A 204 -0.50 1.76 -7.56
CA THR A 204 -1.88 1.90 -8.00
C THR A 204 -2.41 3.29 -7.67
N ILE A 205 -2.98 3.96 -8.67
CA ILE A 205 -3.84 5.13 -8.52
C ILE A 205 -5.26 4.59 -8.40
N ALA A 206 -6.01 5.05 -7.41
CA ALA A 206 -7.33 4.56 -7.11
C ALA A 206 -8.27 5.72 -6.80
N ASP A 207 -9.51 5.58 -7.25
CA ASP A 207 -10.71 6.19 -6.68
C ASP A 207 -11.21 5.23 -5.56
N ASN A 208 -11.92 5.71 -4.54
CA ASN A 208 -12.43 4.88 -3.44
C ASN A 208 -13.52 3.87 -3.88
N GLY A 209 -13.92 3.86 -5.16
CA GLY A 209 -14.77 2.85 -5.79
C GLY A 209 -14.02 1.75 -6.59
N THR A 210 -14.55 1.42 -7.77
CA THR A 210 -14.03 0.34 -8.63
C THR A 210 -12.86 0.76 -9.53
N ASP A 211 -12.63 2.06 -9.66
CA ASP A 211 -11.74 2.61 -10.68
C ASP A 211 -10.31 2.64 -10.15
N ASN A 212 -9.47 1.81 -10.74
CA ASN A 212 -8.07 1.63 -10.35
C ASN A 212 -7.18 1.62 -11.61
N HIS A 213 -6.01 2.22 -11.49
CA HIS A 213 -4.99 2.26 -12.54
C HIS A 213 -3.63 1.91 -11.97
N ILE A 214 -3.02 0.83 -12.47
CA ILE A 214 -1.65 0.48 -12.12
C ILE A 214 -0.70 1.29 -13.00
N ILE A 215 0.16 2.08 -12.37
CA ILE A 215 1.27 2.78 -13.03
C ILE A 215 2.18 1.71 -13.63
N SER A 216 2.16 1.58 -14.95
CA SER A 216 2.98 0.62 -15.67
C SER A 216 3.70 1.29 -16.83
N SER A 217 5.03 1.30 -16.76
CA SER A 217 5.93 1.86 -17.75
C SER A 217 7.11 0.92 -18.01
N PRO A 218 7.61 0.83 -19.26
CA PRO A 218 8.83 0.07 -19.58
C PRO A 218 10.11 0.72 -19.03
N GLN A 219 10.02 1.93 -18.47
CA GLN A 219 11.10 2.64 -17.78
C GLN A 219 10.61 3.09 -16.40
N PRO A 220 11.50 3.28 -15.41
CA PRO A 220 11.16 3.86 -14.11
C PRO A 220 10.36 5.16 -14.23
N VAL A 221 9.35 5.33 -13.38
CA VAL A 221 8.55 6.55 -13.23
C VAL A 221 9.03 7.25 -11.96
N LEU A 222 10.08 8.05 -12.09
CA LEU A 222 10.77 8.63 -10.95
C LEU A 222 10.15 9.95 -10.50
N VAL A 223 9.68 10.01 -9.26
CA VAL A 223 9.38 11.25 -8.55
C VAL A 223 10.71 11.75 -7.94
N PRO A 224 11.26 12.90 -8.40
CA PRO A 224 12.57 13.36 -7.96
C PRO A 224 12.61 13.66 -6.46
N ALA A 225 13.76 13.44 -5.83
CA ALA A 225 14.03 13.84 -4.44
C ALA A 225 13.63 15.30 -4.18
N LYS A 226 12.87 15.56 -3.12
CA LYS A 226 12.35 16.90 -2.77
C LYS A 226 11.68 17.62 -3.96
N GLY A 227 11.11 16.85 -4.89
CA GLY A 227 10.63 17.32 -6.18
C GLY A 227 9.18 16.93 -6.45
N HIS A 228 8.60 17.63 -7.41
CA HIS A 228 7.22 17.46 -7.85
C HIS A 228 7.15 16.58 -9.10
N PHE A 229 6.05 15.84 -9.23
CA PHE A 229 5.75 15.03 -10.41
C PHE A 229 4.26 15.09 -10.71
N VAL A 230 3.91 15.37 -11.97
CA VAL A 230 2.51 15.54 -12.39
C VAL A 230 2.02 14.29 -13.09
N ILE A 231 0.86 13.81 -12.67
CA ILE A 231 0.16 12.64 -13.18
C ILE A 231 -1.18 13.09 -13.73
N GLY A 232 -1.55 12.69 -14.95
CA GLY A 232 -2.76 13.21 -15.61
C GLY A 232 -3.33 12.25 -16.63
N GLU A 233 -4.38 12.67 -17.34
CA GLU A 233 -5.05 11.82 -18.32
C GLU A 233 -4.18 11.56 -19.57
N SER A 234 -3.37 12.56 -19.96
CA SER A 234 -2.54 12.49 -21.18
C SER A 234 -1.18 13.16 -21.02
N THR A 235 -0.13 12.53 -21.57
CA THR A 235 1.22 13.15 -21.68
C THR A 235 1.32 14.13 -22.85
N ASN A 236 0.30 14.22 -23.72
CA ASN A 236 0.29 15.19 -24.81
C ASN A 236 -0.04 16.58 -24.27
N PHE A 237 0.99 17.43 -24.20
CA PHE A 237 0.91 18.80 -23.70
C PHE A 237 -0.27 19.62 -24.25
N SER A 238 -0.60 19.48 -25.54
CA SER A 238 -1.69 20.26 -26.15
C SER A 238 -3.08 19.74 -25.77
N SER A 239 -3.25 18.42 -25.64
CA SER A 239 -4.53 17.86 -25.21
C SER A 239 -4.75 18.03 -23.71
N ASN A 240 -3.69 17.91 -22.90
CA ASN A 240 -3.75 18.00 -21.44
C ASN A 240 -3.67 19.45 -20.90
N GLY A 241 -4.26 20.39 -21.64
CA GLY A 241 -4.42 21.77 -21.16
C GLY A 241 -3.12 22.57 -21.00
N GLY A 242 -2.02 22.18 -21.64
CA GLY A 242 -0.73 22.88 -21.53
C GLY A 242 0.06 22.52 -20.28
N VAL A 243 -0.16 21.32 -19.73
CA VAL A 243 0.57 20.79 -18.57
C VAL A 243 1.60 19.75 -19.01
N ASN A 244 2.80 19.78 -18.42
CA ASN A 244 3.80 18.74 -18.60
C ASN A 244 3.50 17.57 -17.65
N VAL A 245 2.72 16.62 -18.13
CA VAL A 245 2.40 15.38 -17.41
C VAL A 245 3.55 14.38 -17.57
N GLY A 246 4.05 13.87 -16.45
CA GLY A 246 5.11 12.87 -16.39
C GLY A 246 4.62 11.44 -16.58
N TYR A 247 3.37 11.14 -16.21
CA TYR A 247 2.73 9.85 -16.42
C TYR A 247 1.23 10.00 -16.75
N ALA A 248 0.75 9.25 -17.75
CA ALA A 248 -0.65 9.27 -18.16
C ALA A 248 -1.41 8.04 -17.66
N TYR A 249 -2.51 8.25 -16.91
CA TYR A 249 -3.44 7.18 -16.52
C TYR A 249 -4.53 6.91 -17.56
N GLY A 250 -4.67 7.75 -18.60
CA GLY A 250 -5.68 7.55 -19.63
C GLY A 250 -7.12 7.63 -19.07
N PRO A 251 -8.10 6.89 -19.62
CA PRO A 251 -9.49 6.96 -19.15
C PRO A 251 -9.77 6.09 -17.92
N ALA A 252 -8.73 5.53 -17.28
CA ALA A 252 -8.90 4.58 -16.18
C ALA A 252 -9.21 5.24 -14.84
N ILE A 253 -8.94 6.54 -14.71
CA ILE A 253 -9.25 7.36 -13.54
C ILE A 253 -10.01 8.57 -14.06
N THR A 254 -11.11 8.90 -13.39
CA THR A 254 -11.88 10.12 -13.61
C THR A 254 -11.75 10.96 -12.35
N LEU A 255 -11.57 12.28 -12.45
CA LEU A 255 -11.62 13.17 -11.29
C LEU A 255 -12.94 13.95 -11.33
N GLY A 256 -13.88 13.57 -10.47
CA GLY A 256 -15.20 14.15 -10.38
C GLY A 256 -15.16 15.67 -10.22
N ASN A 257 -15.92 16.38 -11.05
CA ASN A 257 -15.98 17.84 -11.07
C ASN A 257 -16.51 18.48 -9.78
N SER A 258 -17.05 17.71 -8.83
CA SER A 258 -17.69 18.18 -7.60
C SER A 258 -17.13 17.50 -6.35
N ASN A 259 -16.98 16.18 -6.39
CA ASN A 259 -16.45 15.35 -5.33
C ASN A 259 -15.77 14.13 -5.95
N ASP A 260 -14.73 13.64 -5.29
CA ASP A 260 -14.03 12.41 -5.64
C ASP A 260 -12.92 12.13 -4.61
N GLU A 261 -12.21 11.03 -4.79
CA GLU A 261 -11.01 10.67 -4.04
C GLU A 261 -9.81 10.41 -4.96
N ILE A 262 -8.62 10.64 -4.43
CA ILE A 262 -7.36 10.23 -5.07
C ILE A 262 -6.56 9.45 -4.04
N VAL A 263 -6.40 8.16 -4.28
CA VAL A 263 -5.69 7.23 -3.40
C VAL A 263 -4.47 6.69 -4.14
N LEU A 264 -3.30 6.84 -3.54
CA LEU A 264 -2.04 6.32 -4.06
C LEU A 264 -1.58 5.13 -3.20
N LEU A 265 -1.45 3.96 -3.82
CA LEU A 265 -1.18 2.69 -3.15
C LEU A 265 0.13 2.06 -3.65
N LYS A 266 0.90 1.47 -2.74
CA LYS A 266 2.02 0.57 -3.04
C LYS A 266 1.73 -0.78 -2.40
N ASP A 267 1.63 -1.84 -3.21
CA ASP A 267 1.34 -3.20 -2.75
C ASP A 267 0.11 -3.33 -1.82
N GLY A 268 -0.87 -2.44 -2.01
CA GLY A 268 -2.10 -2.36 -1.20
C GLY A 268 -2.03 -1.44 0.02
N GLN A 269 -0.84 -0.94 0.39
CA GLN A 269 -0.68 0.05 1.45
C GLN A 269 -0.94 1.46 0.89
N VAL A 270 -1.75 2.25 1.60
CA VAL A 270 -2.01 3.66 1.25
C VAL A 270 -0.77 4.49 1.56
N ILE A 271 -0.11 5.01 0.53
CA ILE A 271 1.02 5.93 0.66
C ILE A 271 0.53 7.34 0.97
N HIS A 272 -0.51 7.78 0.25
CA HIS A 272 -1.24 9.01 0.52
C HIS A 272 -2.62 8.98 -0.12
N SER A 273 -3.62 9.56 0.55
CA SER A 273 -4.96 9.71 0.00
C SER A 273 -5.61 11.05 0.35
N ILE A 274 -6.38 11.58 -0.60
CA ILE A 274 -7.21 12.77 -0.42
C ILE A 274 -8.65 12.46 -0.86
N GLY A 275 -9.63 13.09 -0.22
CA GLY A 275 -11.03 13.08 -0.67
C GLY A 275 -11.58 14.50 -0.66
N TYR A 276 -12.22 14.94 -1.75
CA TYR A 276 -12.66 16.33 -1.91
C TYR A 276 -14.17 16.47 -2.14
N GLY A 277 -14.73 17.62 -1.75
CA GLY A 277 -16.18 17.84 -1.78
C GLY A 277 -16.92 16.93 -0.78
N ALA A 278 -18.08 16.40 -1.19
CA ALA A 278 -18.83 15.39 -0.45
C ALA A 278 -18.42 13.98 -0.92
N TYR A 279 -17.14 13.67 -0.74
CA TYR A 279 -16.52 12.40 -1.12
C TYR A 279 -17.11 11.25 -0.29
N ASP A 280 -17.09 10.03 -0.82
CA ASP A 280 -17.62 8.84 -0.16
C ASP A 280 -16.58 8.23 0.79
N SER A 281 -17.04 7.77 1.95
CA SER A 281 -16.23 6.97 2.86
C SER A 281 -16.30 5.49 2.45
N GLY A 282 -15.81 5.20 1.25
CA GLY A 282 -15.60 3.85 0.74
C GLY A 282 -14.50 3.07 1.51
N PRO A 283 -14.15 1.84 1.06
CA PRO A 283 -13.30 0.91 1.81
C PRO A 283 -11.87 1.37 2.05
N LYS A 284 -11.33 2.27 1.23
CA LYS A 284 -9.95 2.78 1.35
C LYS A 284 -9.94 3.98 2.28
N GLU A 285 -9.03 3.96 3.25
CA GLU A 285 -8.89 5.05 4.21
C GLU A 285 -8.52 6.36 3.51
N ILE A 286 -9.36 7.39 3.65
CA ILE A 286 -9.06 8.77 3.24
C ILE A 286 -8.33 9.46 4.38
N GLN A 287 -7.01 9.62 4.21
CA GLN A 287 -6.12 10.21 5.21
C GLN A 287 -6.29 11.73 5.30
N THR A 288 -6.60 12.39 4.18
CA THR A 288 -6.68 13.86 4.10
C THR A 288 -8.00 14.36 3.49
N PRO A 289 -9.00 14.76 4.31
CA PRO A 289 -10.21 15.39 3.82
C PRO A 289 -9.96 16.82 3.27
N VAL A 290 -10.51 17.09 2.09
CA VAL A 290 -10.48 18.37 1.39
C VAL A 290 -11.89 18.95 1.33
N VAL A 291 -12.25 19.81 2.29
CA VAL A 291 -13.60 20.40 2.41
C VAL A 291 -13.90 21.49 1.36
N LEU A 292 -13.26 21.41 0.19
CA LEU A 292 -13.46 22.31 -0.94
C LEU A 292 -14.03 21.55 -2.12
N TYR A 293 -14.94 22.22 -2.82
CA TYR A 293 -15.49 21.75 -4.09
C TYR A 293 -14.68 22.35 -5.24
N PRO A 294 -14.24 21.54 -6.23
CA PRO A 294 -13.57 22.05 -7.41
C PRO A 294 -14.42 23.11 -8.12
N THR A 295 -13.78 24.21 -8.50
CA THR A 295 -14.42 25.24 -9.33
C THR A 295 -13.78 25.24 -10.70
N SER A 296 -14.58 25.45 -11.75
CA SER A 296 -14.08 25.46 -13.12
C SER A 296 -12.87 26.39 -13.29
N GLY A 297 -11.78 25.81 -13.77
CA GLY A 297 -10.51 26.46 -14.07
C GLY A 297 -9.63 26.81 -12.88
N ALA A 298 -9.83 26.19 -11.72
CA ALA A 298 -8.92 26.35 -10.60
C ALA A 298 -8.59 25.01 -9.95
N ALA A 299 -7.30 24.68 -9.96
CA ALA A 299 -6.76 23.60 -9.18
C ALA A 299 -6.93 23.89 -7.69
N ILE A 300 -7.06 22.83 -6.90
CA ILE A 300 -6.99 22.91 -5.44
C ILE A 300 -5.62 22.35 -5.05
N GLY A 301 -4.88 23.15 -4.30
CA GLY A 301 -3.56 22.76 -3.80
C GLY A 301 -3.46 23.02 -2.31
N MET A 302 -2.53 22.35 -1.66
CA MET A 302 -2.23 22.56 -0.24
C MET A 302 -1.96 24.05 0.02
N GLY A 303 -2.49 24.60 1.12
CA GLY A 303 -2.43 26.04 1.40
C GLY A 303 -1.49 26.47 2.52
N ALA A 304 -0.95 25.53 3.30
CA ALA A 304 0.05 25.71 4.36
C ALA A 304 1.07 24.55 4.35
N ASP A 305 2.13 24.65 5.15
CA ASP A 305 3.20 23.64 5.24
C ASP A 305 2.65 22.30 5.80
N TYR A 306 2.42 21.33 4.91
CA TYR A 306 1.81 20.02 5.23
C TYR A 306 2.53 19.29 6.37
N CYS A 307 3.84 19.46 6.45
CA CYS A 307 4.68 18.82 7.44
C CYS A 307 4.35 19.22 8.89
N ASN A 308 3.69 20.36 9.12
CA ASN A 308 3.49 20.92 10.45
C ASN A 308 2.02 20.81 10.91
N SER A 309 1.09 20.47 10.01
CA SER A 309 -0.33 20.29 10.30
C SER A 309 -1.05 19.66 9.11
N PRO A 310 -1.27 18.33 9.11
CA PRO A 310 -1.88 17.60 7.99
C PRO A 310 -3.35 17.99 7.75
N THR A 311 -3.94 18.78 8.66
CA THR A 311 -5.33 19.26 8.59
C THR A 311 -5.51 20.70 8.10
N THR A 312 -4.50 21.39 7.55
CA THR A 312 -4.67 22.81 7.16
C THR A 312 -4.82 23.10 5.66
N LEU A 313 -6.08 23.45 5.32
CA LEU A 313 -6.52 24.40 4.31
C LEU A 313 -5.89 24.23 2.93
N TRP A 314 -6.27 23.15 2.25
CA TRP A 314 -6.38 23.17 0.80
C TRP A 314 -7.04 24.49 0.35
N LYS A 315 -6.54 25.06 -0.74
CA LYS A 315 -7.04 26.33 -1.27
C LYS A 315 -7.05 26.31 -2.81
N PRO A 316 -7.97 27.06 -3.42
CA PRO A 316 -7.90 27.31 -4.86
C PRO A 316 -6.61 28.01 -5.22
N GLN A 317 -5.94 27.52 -6.25
CA GLN A 317 -4.75 28.14 -6.80
C GLN A 317 -5.10 29.34 -7.69
N THR A 318 -4.17 30.26 -7.83
CA THR A 318 -4.37 31.57 -8.46
C THR A 318 -3.45 31.84 -9.65
N THR A 319 -2.31 31.16 -9.72
CA THR A 319 -1.36 31.27 -10.84
C THR A 319 -1.95 30.70 -12.11
N VAL A 320 -2.14 31.52 -13.15
CA VAL A 320 -2.63 31.05 -14.45
C VAL A 320 -1.49 30.33 -15.20
N PHE A 321 -1.71 29.08 -15.60
CA PHE A 321 -0.68 28.28 -16.29
C PHE A 321 -0.97 28.06 -17.78
N ASN A 322 -2.17 28.36 -18.28
CA ASN A 322 -2.50 28.18 -19.70
C ASN A 322 -3.39 29.29 -20.29
N SER A 323 -3.70 29.18 -21.59
CA SER A 323 -4.51 30.15 -22.33
C SER A 323 -6.02 30.07 -22.06
N ASN A 324 -6.50 28.98 -21.46
CA ASN A 324 -7.91 28.82 -21.06
C ASN A 324 -8.21 29.45 -19.69
N ASN A 325 -7.19 30.08 -19.08
CA ASN A 325 -7.27 30.70 -17.76
C ASN A 325 -7.46 29.68 -16.62
N ASP A 326 -6.95 28.45 -16.83
CA ASP A 326 -6.78 27.49 -15.75
C ASP A 326 -5.70 27.97 -14.78
N LYS A 327 -5.95 27.75 -13.49
CA LYS A 327 -5.08 28.18 -12.40
C LYS A 327 -4.53 26.99 -11.63
N GLY A 328 -3.25 27.05 -11.29
CA GLY A 328 -2.48 25.97 -10.67
C GLY A 328 -0.98 26.15 -10.87
N THR A 329 -0.20 25.28 -10.25
CA THR A 329 1.26 25.29 -10.25
C THR A 329 1.86 23.93 -10.63
N PRO A 330 1.39 23.25 -11.70
CA PRO A 330 1.81 21.89 -12.00
C PRO A 330 3.33 21.77 -12.22
N GLY A 331 3.95 20.88 -11.46
CA GLY A 331 5.38 20.62 -11.43
C GLY A 331 6.17 21.60 -10.55
N ALA A 332 5.50 22.37 -9.69
CA ALA A 332 6.09 23.43 -8.89
C ALA A 332 5.39 23.59 -7.53
N VAL A 333 5.98 24.43 -6.68
CA VAL A 333 5.42 24.72 -5.36
C VAL A 333 4.11 25.52 -5.48
N ASN A 334 3.06 25.07 -4.78
CA ASN A 334 1.76 25.73 -4.66
C ASN A 334 1.84 27.22 -4.24
N ASP A 335 0.86 28.01 -4.68
CA ASP A 335 0.81 29.44 -4.46
C ASP A 335 0.88 29.81 -2.97
N GLY A 336 1.87 30.62 -2.60
CA GLY A 336 2.01 31.11 -1.22
C GLY A 336 2.29 30.01 -0.19
N VAL A 337 2.79 28.86 -0.63
CA VAL A 337 3.29 27.78 0.22
C VAL A 337 4.82 27.83 0.25
N SER A 338 5.39 27.62 1.44
CA SER A 338 6.76 27.13 1.55
C SER A 338 6.62 25.66 1.92
N LEU A 339 6.84 24.76 0.96
CA LEU A 339 6.83 23.34 1.29
C LEU A 339 8.04 23.07 2.16
N CYS A 340 7.81 22.43 3.31
CA CYS A 340 8.87 21.92 4.15
C CYS A 340 9.80 23.00 4.73
N GLY A 341 9.22 24.15 5.10
CA GLY A 341 9.93 25.40 5.39
C GLY A 341 10.01 25.73 6.87
N GLY A 342 10.77 24.95 7.64
CA GLY A 342 11.19 25.33 9.00
C GLY A 342 10.20 24.96 10.11
N ASP A 343 9.78 23.69 10.14
CA ASP A 343 9.10 23.16 11.32
C ASP A 343 10.03 23.21 12.53
N SER A 344 9.47 23.60 13.67
CA SER A 344 10.12 23.55 14.98
C SER A 344 9.22 22.94 16.06
N THR A 345 8.06 22.43 15.67
CA THR A 345 7.10 21.78 16.55
C THR A 345 7.42 20.29 16.57
N PRO A 346 7.57 19.66 17.74
CA PRO A 346 7.74 18.22 17.81
C PRO A 346 6.40 17.49 17.85
N PRO A 347 6.32 16.26 17.32
CA PRO A 347 5.07 15.51 17.27
C PRO A 347 4.52 15.24 18.66
N GLY A 348 3.26 15.59 18.89
CA GLY A 348 2.51 15.26 20.09
C GLY A 348 1.80 13.92 19.95
N LEU A 349 1.48 13.26 21.06
CA LEU A 349 0.58 12.10 21.05
C LEU A 349 -0.87 12.58 20.97
N GLN A 350 -1.56 12.24 19.87
CA GLN A 350 -2.97 12.51 19.67
C GLN A 350 -3.84 11.42 20.35
N SER A 351 -3.51 10.15 20.13
CA SER A 351 -4.21 9.01 20.74
C SER A 351 -3.32 7.76 20.78
N ALA A 352 -3.62 6.86 21.71
CA ALA A 352 -3.11 5.49 21.72
C ALA A 352 -4.26 4.56 22.10
N LYS A 353 -4.67 3.67 21.20
CA LYS A 353 -5.86 2.84 21.36
C LYS A 353 -5.55 1.40 20.95
N PHE A 354 -6.17 0.44 21.63
CA PHE A 354 -6.15 -0.92 21.12
C PHE A 354 -6.99 -1.00 19.84
N ALA A 355 -6.45 -1.62 18.81
CA ALA A 355 -7.17 -1.97 17.58
C ALA A 355 -7.57 -3.45 17.55
N ARG A 356 -6.85 -4.27 18.33
CA ARG A 356 -7.13 -5.67 18.63
C ARG A 356 -6.40 -6.04 19.93
N GLY A 357 -6.67 -7.17 20.57
CA GLY A 357 -6.02 -7.51 21.86
C GLY A 357 -4.48 -7.58 21.81
N ASP A 358 -3.89 -7.72 20.63
CA ASP A 358 -2.45 -7.73 20.32
C ASP A 358 -1.97 -6.51 19.51
N LEU A 359 -2.86 -5.60 19.09
CA LEU A 359 -2.55 -4.46 18.23
C LEU A 359 -2.90 -3.13 18.90
N ILE A 360 -1.99 -2.16 18.82
CA ILE A 360 -2.19 -0.81 19.36
C ILE A 360 -1.91 0.20 18.26
N LEU A 361 -2.90 1.03 17.93
CA LEU A 361 -2.74 2.17 17.03
C LEU A 361 -2.32 3.40 17.83
N VAL A 362 -1.20 4.00 17.46
CA VAL A 362 -0.64 5.22 18.07
C VAL A 362 -0.71 6.34 17.04
N SER A 363 -1.53 7.35 17.29
CA SER A 363 -1.69 8.51 16.40
C SER A 363 -1.01 9.74 16.98
N PHE A 364 -0.26 10.45 16.14
CA PHE A 364 0.47 11.67 16.47
C PHE A 364 -0.27 12.92 15.97
N SER A 365 0.08 14.09 16.52
CA SER A 365 -0.54 15.36 16.16
C SER A 365 -0.09 15.90 14.79
N GLU A 366 1.01 15.37 14.26
CA GLU A 366 1.60 15.74 12.98
C GLU A 366 2.43 14.57 12.41
N PRO A 367 2.86 14.66 11.13
CA PRO A 367 3.61 13.60 10.50
C PRO A 367 4.88 13.22 11.24
N ILE A 368 5.09 11.92 11.40
CA ILE A 368 6.26 11.36 12.06
C ILE A 368 7.25 10.85 11.02
N ASN A 369 8.55 10.99 11.28
CA ASN A 369 9.60 10.46 10.43
C ASN A 369 9.55 8.92 10.41
N PRO A 370 9.34 8.29 9.24
CA PRO A 370 9.23 6.83 9.12
C PRO A 370 10.42 6.09 9.74
N SER A 371 11.65 6.54 9.44
CA SER A 371 12.89 5.89 9.89
C SER A 371 13.06 5.82 11.42
N GLY A 372 12.37 6.71 12.16
CA GLY A 372 12.32 6.68 13.62
C GLY A 372 11.04 6.04 14.17
N ALA A 373 9.91 6.21 13.49
CA ALA A 373 8.60 5.69 13.88
C ALA A 373 8.54 4.16 13.84
N GLU A 374 9.29 3.53 12.95
CA GLU A 374 9.27 2.08 12.75
C GLU A 374 10.31 1.33 13.59
N ILE A 375 10.94 1.99 14.56
CA ILE A 375 11.89 1.37 15.48
C ILE A 375 11.15 0.88 16.73
N GLU A 376 11.05 -0.44 16.92
CA GLU A 376 10.26 -1.03 18.01
C GLU A 376 10.75 -0.61 19.39
N SER A 377 12.07 -0.45 19.55
CA SER A 377 12.68 -0.04 20.83
C SER A 377 12.29 1.38 21.27
N HIS A 378 11.70 2.18 20.39
CA HIS A 378 11.13 3.48 20.75
C HIS A 378 9.79 3.35 21.49
N TYR A 379 9.16 2.19 21.47
CA TYR A 379 7.89 1.92 22.13
C TYR A 379 8.09 0.84 23.18
N THR A 380 7.52 1.04 24.38
CA THR A 380 7.49 0.00 25.40
C THR A 380 6.17 0.00 26.15
N LEU A 381 5.70 -1.18 26.49
CA LEU A 381 4.54 -1.41 27.35
C LEU A 381 4.99 -1.83 28.75
N SER A 382 4.27 -1.36 29.76
CA SER A 382 4.44 -1.75 31.16
C SER A 382 4.08 -3.23 31.41
N ASP A 383 4.07 -3.63 32.69
CA ASP A 383 3.65 -4.97 33.12
C ASP A 383 4.50 -6.12 32.54
N GLY A 384 5.77 -5.83 32.27
CA GLY A 384 6.73 -6.81 31.74
C GLY A 384 6.55 -7.16 30.26
N ILE A 385 5.66 -6.48 29.53
CA ILE A 385 5.46 -6.68 28.09
C ILE A 385 6.69 -6.21 27.30
N GLY A 386 7.23 -5.03 27.59
CA GLY A 386 8.41 -4.49 26.91
C GLY A 386 8.10 -3.94 25.52
N SER A 387 9.04 -4.02 24.59
CA SER A 387 8.86 -3.51 23.23
C SER A 387 7.92 -4.40 22.39
N PRO A 388 7.17 -3.81 21.44
CA PRO A 388 6.41 -4.59 20.48
C PRO A 388 7.33 -5.43 19.57
N VAL A 389 6.73 -6.37 18.84
CA VAL A 389 7.42 -7.18 17.81
C VAL A 389 7.63 -6.39 16.54
N THR A 390 6.67 -5.53 16.17
CA THR A 390 6.78 -4.61 15.04
C THR A 390 6.21 -3.24 15.41
N ALA A 391 6.74 -2.21 14.76
CA ALA A 391 6.17 -0.88 14.71
C ALA A 391 6.07 -0.50 13.23
N GLU A 392 4.86 -0.35 12.70
CA GLU A 392 4.62 -0.10 11.28
C GLU A 392 3.93 1.25 11.11
N LEU A 393 4.48 2.13 10.26
CA LEU A 393 3.81 3.37 9.92
C LEU A 393 2.65 3.05 8.96
N VAL A 394 1.42 3.16 9.44
CA VAL A 394 0.19 2.83 8.67
C VAL A 394 -0.47 4.06 8.06
N SER A 395 -0.13 5.25 8.57
CA SER A 395 -0.42 6.54 7.94
C SER A 395 0.66 7.54 8.33
N VAL A 396 0.70 8.71 7.68
CA VAL A 396 1.69 9.76 7.97
C VAL A 396 1.82 10.12 9.45
N ASN A 397 0.75 9.92 10.23
CA ASN A 397 0.71 10.24 11.66
C ASN A 397 0.46 9.02 12.55
N SER A 398 0.31 7.81 12.01
CA SER A 398 -0.16 6.66 12.79
C SER A 398 0.78 5.49 12.67
N VAL A 399 1.18 4.96 13.83
CA VAL A 399 2.01 3.76 13.94
C VAL A 399 1.20 2.64 14.57
N LEU A 400 1.13 1.49 13.90
CA LEU A 400 0.53 0.27 14.40
C LEU A 400 1.61 -0.57 15.08
N LEU A 401 1.41 -0.83 16.38
CA LEU A 401 2.30 -1.65 17.18
C LEU A 401 1.72 -3.06 17.31
N SER A 402 2.50 -4.07 16.94
CA SER A 402 2.12 -5.49 17.12
C SER A 402 2.82 -6.11 18.32
N CYS A 403 2.05 -6.66 19.26
CA CYS A 403 2.58 -7.32 20.44
C CYS A 403 2.84 -8.81 20.19
N ALA A 404 3.83 -9.39 20.89
CA ALA A 404 4.15 -10.81 20.76
C ALA A 404 3.03 -11.76 21.23
N GLN A 405 2.10 -11.22 22.04
CA GLN A 405 0.98 -11.94 22.62
C GLN A 405 -0.21 -11.01 22.76
N ARG A 406 -1.41 -11.60 22.79
CA ARG A 406 -2.64 -10.91 23.18
C ARG A 406 -2.51 -10.39 24.61
N LEU A 407 -2.69 -9.09 24.80
CA LEU A 407 -2.67 -8.44 26.11
C LEU A 407 -3.97 -8.70 26.86
N SER A 408 -3.93 -8.71 28.19
CA SER A 408 -5.07 -9.12 29.00
C SER A 408 -6.15 -8.02 29.08
N PRO A 409 -7.44 -8.35 28.87
CA PRO A 409 -8.52 -7.38 29.02
C PRO A 409 -8.65 -6.91 30.47
N GLY A 410 -9.14 -5.68 30.67
CA GLY A 410 -9.32 -5.06 31.98
C GLY A 410 -8.03 -4.64 32.70
N VAL A 411 -6.85 -4.93 32.12
CA VAL A 411 -5.55 -4.46 32.62
C VAL A 411 -5.22 -3.10 31.98
N VAL A 412 -4.79 -2.15 32.82
CA VAL A 412 -4.30 -0.85 32.35
C VAL A 412 -2.80 -0.95 32.11
N TYR A 413 -2.41 -0.93 30.83
CA TYR A 413 -1.02 -0.84 30.41
C TYR A 413 -0.61 0.63 30.25
N THR A 414 0.66 0.93 30.51
CA THR A 414 1.26 2.23 30.15
C THR A 414 2.11 2.03 28.92
N LEU A 415 1.68 2.58 27.79
CA LEU A 415 2.52 2.76 26.61
C LEU A 415 3.49 3.91 26.88
N THR A 416 4.78 3.69 26.68
CA THR A 416 5.82 4.73 26.71
C THR A 416 6.45 4.85 25.33
N ILE A 417 6.41 6.05 24.76
CA ILE A 417 7.07 6.43 23.51
C ILE A 417 8.35 7.17 23.89
N HIS A 418 9.50 6.53 23.75
CA HIS A 418 10.81 7.04 24.20
C HIS A 418 11.40 8.06 23.25
N SER A 419 11.21 7.84 21.95
CA SER A 419 11.75 8.69 20.90
C SER A 419 10.82 8.65 19.70
N ALA A 420 10.46 9.83 19.23
CA ALA A 420 9.75 10.07 17.99
C ALA A 420 10.20 11.45 17.51
N SER A 421 10.32 11.63 16.21
CA SER A 421 10.61 12.94 15.63
C SER A 421 9.88 13.05 14.31
N ASP A 422 9.59 14.27 13.90
CA ASP A 422 9.19 14.56 12.54
C ASP A 422 10.39 14.45 11.57
N SER A 423 10.12 14.70 10.28
CA SER A 423 11.13 14.72 9.21
C SER A 423 12.09 15.91 9.27
N TYR A 424 11.89 16.87 10.19
CA TYR A 424 12.79 18.02 10.46
C TYR A 424 13.76 17.75 11.61
N GLY A 425 13.58 16.63 12.32
CA GLY A 425 14.36 16.27 13.49
C GLY A 425 13.89 16.94 14.77
N ASN A 426 12.67 17.50 14.78
CA ASN A 426 12.03 17.94 16.02
C ASN A 426 11.62 16.69 16.81
N ALA A 427 12.46 16.31 17.76
CA ALA A 427 12.20 15.16 18.61
C ALA A 427 11.21 15.52 19.73
N ILE A 428 10.38 14.54 20.12
CA ILE A 428 9.54 14.66 21.31
C ILE A 428 10.40 15.05 22.52
N PRO A 429 9.99 16.04 23.31
CA PRO A 429 10.87 16.65 24.31
C PRO A 429 11.15 15.74 25.52
N ASN A 430 10.31 14.73 25.77
CA ASN A 430 10.47 13.68 26.79
C ASN A 430 9.71 12.42 26.35
N PRO A 431 9.98 11.25 26.96
CA PRO A 431 9.14 10.09 26.73
C PRO A 431 7.68 10.39 27.05
N ILE A 432 6.80 10.18 26.07
CA ILE A 432 5.36 10.35 26.24
C ILE A 432 4.80 9.06 26.84
N GLN A 433 3.91 9.19 27.83
CA GLN A 433 3.26 8.04 28.45
C GLN A 433 1.74 8.14 28.31
N ALA A 434 1.11 7.04 27.92
CA ALA A 434 -0.33 6.94 27.77
C ALA A 434 -0.87 5.67 28.44
N PRO A 435 -1.85 5.78 29.34
CA PRO A 435 -2.55 4.61 29.85
C PRO A 435 -3.51 4.09 28.76
N ILE A 436 -3.43 2.81 28.45
CA ILE A 436 -4.28 2.13 27.49
C ILE A 436 -4.88 0.88 28.11
N HIS A 437 -6.12 0.57 27.77
CA HIS A 437 -6.83 -0.63 28.20
C HIS A 437 -7.96 -0.92 27.22
N TYR A 438 -8.45 -2.14 27.25
CA TYR A 438 -9.69 -2.54 26.60
C TYR A 438 -10.43 -3.53 27.51
N ASN A 439 -11.73 -3.72 27.27
CA ASN A 439 -12.53 -4.74 27.93
C ASN A 439 -13.12 -5.65 26.85
N GLU A 440 -13.32 -6.92 27.17
CA GLU A 440 -14.06 -7.83 26.29
C GLU A 440 -15.55 -7.51 26.32
N VAL A 441 -16.22 -7.78 25.20
CA VAL A 441 -17.68 -7.70 25.09
C VAL A 441 -18.29 -9.04 25.47
N PRO A 442 -19.36 -9.08 26.30
CA PRO A 442 -19.95 -10.34 26.75
C PRO A 442 -20.73 -11.07 25.64
N VAL A 443 -21.24 -10.32 24.67
CA VAL A 443 -21.83 -10.85 23.44
C VAL A 443 -21.26 -10.02 22.29
N SER A 444 -20.66 -10.69 21.31
CA SER A 444 -20.01 -10.07 20.17
C SER A 444 -20.85 -10.23 18.91
N ILE A 445 -20.97 -9.19 18.10
CA ILE A 445 -21.36 -9.30 16.69
C ILE A 445 -20.13 -9.85 15.97
N ASN A 446 -20.14 -11.16 15.71
CA ASN A 446 -18.96 -11.94 15.39
C ASN A 446 -18.68 -12.06 13.88
N GLU A 447 -19.75 -12.20 13.10
CA GLU A 447 -19.70 -12.41 11.66
C GLU A 447 -20.88 -11.68 11.01
N ILE A 448 -20.68 -11.12 9.81
CA ILE A 448 -21.67 -10.29 9.11
C ILE A 448 -21.71 -10.73 7.65
N MET A 449 -22.85 -11.24 7.19
CA MET A 449 -23.14 -11.38 5.77
C MET A 449 -23.92 -10.16 5.30
N TYR A 450 -23.22 -9.21 4.70
CA TYR A 450 -23.79 -7.98 4.16
C TYR A 450 -23.76 -7.93 2.63
N ASN A 451 -22.95 -8.78 1.98
CA ASN A 451 -22.76 -8.78 0.52
C ASN A 451 -22.83 -10.19 -0.06
N ASP A 452 -24.05 -10.71 -0.08
CA ASP A 452 -24.36 -11.95 -0.77
C ASP A 452 -24.55 -11.72 -2.29
N ARG A 453 -24.66 -12.80 -3.07
CA ARG A 453 -24.90 -12.68 -4.53
C ARG A 453 -26.39 -12.57 -4.90
N ASP A 454 -27.27 -12.30 -3.93
CA ASP A 454 -28.71 -12.20 -4.14
C ASP A 454 -29.11 -10.75 -4.45
N PRO A 455 -29.84 -10.48 -5.55
CA PRO A 455 -30.29 -9.11 -5.83
C PRO A 455 -31.33 -8.58 -4.83
N ASP A 456 -31.90 -9.43 -3.97
CA ASP A 456 -32.81 -9.04 -2.88
C ASP A 456 -32.13 -9.09 -1.49
N ASP A 457 -30.79 -9.23 -1.44
CA ASP A 457 -29.90 -9.26 -0.27
C ASP A 457 -30.40 -10.15 0.91
N ILE A 458 -29.76 -11.31 1.13
CA ILE A 458 -30.07 -12.19 2.27
C ILE A 458 -29.01 -12.02 3.36
N GLU A 459 -29.29 -11.07 4.25
CA GLU A 459 -28.33 -10.60 5.23
C GLU A 459 -28.56 -11.19 6.62
N TRP A 460 -27.46 -11.43 7.32
CA TRP A 460 -27.48 -11.92 8.68
C TRP A 460 -26.22 -11.51 9.43
N ILE A 461 -26.36 -11.50 10.75
CA ILE A 461 -25.20 -11.45 11.64
C ILE A 461 -25.14 -12.71 12.47
N GLU A 462 -23.95 -13.00 12.97
CA GLU A 462 -23.74 -13.97 14.03
C GLU A 462 -23.46 -13.26 15.34
N LEU A 463 -24.09 -13.73 16.41
CA LEU A 463 -23.74 -13.39 17.78
C LEU A 463 -22.91 -14.51 18.41
N HIS A 464 -21.84 -14.16 19.11
CA HIS A 464 -21.06 -15.06 19.95
C HIS A 464 -21.15 -14.63 21.42
N ASN A 465 -21.62 -15.51 22.30
CA ASN A 465 -21.45 -15.34 23.74
C ASN A 465 -20.02 -15.69 24.15
N THR A 466 -19.19 -14.68 24.36
CA THR A 466 -17.76 -14.83 24.65
C THR A 466 -17.47 -15.33 26.06
N THR A 467 -18.51 -15.49 26.89
CA THR A 467 -18.37 -15.82 28.32
C THR A 467 -18.58 -17.32 28.58
N ALA A 468 -18.06 -17.78 29.71
CA ALA A 468 -18.27 -19.14 30.21
C ALA A 468 -19.63 -19.34 30.91
N ALA A 469 -20.56 -18.38 30.81
CA ALA A 469 -21.87 -18.43 31.43
C ALA A 469 -22.96 -18.15 30.40
N ALA A 470 -24.16 -18.70 30.61
CA ALA A 470 -25.30 -18.36 29.77
C ALA A 470 -25.73 -16.91 29.99
N ILE A 471 -26.08 -16.20 28.92
CA ILE A 471 -26.53 -14.81 28.93
C ILE A 471 -27.97 -14.74 28.42
N ASP A 472 -28.85 -14.19 29.25
CA ASP A 472 -30.21 -13.86 28.83
C ASP A 472 -30.18 -12.55 28.01
N ILE A 473 -30.44 -12.67 26.72
CA ILE A 473 -30.53 -11.56 25.78
C ILE A 473 -31.98 -11.17 25.47
N SER A 474 -32.93 -11.59 26.32
CA SER A 474 -34.34 -11.21 26.16
C SER A 474 -34.51 -9.70 26.12
N ASN A 475 -35.21 -9.22 25.09
CA ASN A 475 -35.45 -7.80 24.84
C ASN A 475 -34.18 -6.98 24.57
N TRP A 476 -33.03 -7.60 24.32
CA TRP A 476 -31.91 -6.89 23.74
C TRP A 476 -32.29 -6.40 22.34
N TYR A 477 -31.54 -5.44 21.83
CA TYR A 477 -31.93 -4.60 20.72
C TYR A 477 -30.79 -4.44 19.72
N ILE A 478 -31.03 -4.70 18.44
CA ILE A 478 -30.10 -4.41 17.34
C ILE A 478 -30.64 -3.25 16.54
N THR A 479 -29.74 -2.38 16.09
CA THR A 479 -30.04 -1.31 15.13
C THR A 479 -28.91 -1.05 14.16
N ASP A 480 -29.28 -0.80 12.91
CA ASP A 480 -28.46 -0.22 11.84
C ASP A 480 -28.86 1.24 11.52
N ASP A 481 -29.85 1.82 12.20
CA ASP A 481 -30.12 3.25 12.15
C ASP A 481 -28.95 4.06 12.76
N ASN A 482 -28.79 5.31 12.32
CA ASN A 482 -27.80 6.29 12.81
C ASN A 482 -28.08 6.79 14.25
N ALA A 483 -29.11 6.26 14.92
CA ALA A 483 -29.54 6.68 16.24
C ALA A 483 -30.00 5.51 17.12
N TYR A 484 -29.81 5.65 18.44
CA TYR A 484 -30.37 4.75 19.44
C TYR A 484 -31.30 5.49 20.43
N PRO A 485 -32.54 4.99 20.65
CA PRO A 485 -33.22 3.96 19.87
C PRO A 485 -33.45 4.40 18.42
N ALA A 486 -33.62 3.44 17.51
CA ALA A 486 -33.87 3.74 16.11
C ALA A 486 -35.18 4.53 15.93
N GLN A 487 -35.21 5.41 14.94
CA GLN A 487 -36.36 6.22 14.57
C GLN A 487 -37.01 5.77 13.27
N GLU A 488 -36.24 5.22 12.33
CA GLU A 488 -36.71 4.92 10.98
C GLU A 488 -36.54 3.44 10.61
N GLU A 489 -35.31 2.91 10.64
CA GLU A 489 -34.97 1.55 10.18
C GLU A 489 -34.30 0.76 11.32
N GLY A 490 -34.02 -0.54 11.14
CA GLY A 490 -33.18 -1.25 12.11
C GLY A 490 -33.77 -1.46 13.49
N ASN A 491 -35.08 -1.69 13.63
CA ASN A 491 -35.67 -1.88 14.95
C ASN A 491 -35.88 -3.37 15.27
N LEU A 492 -34.83 -4.05 15.73
CA LEU A 492 -34.87 -5.49 16.01
C LEU A 492 -34.81 -5.75 17.51
N THR A 493 -35.77 -6.50 18.05
CA THR A 493 -35.77 -6.89 19.47
C THR A 493 -35.76 -8.41 19.63
N PHE A 494 -34.89 -8.93 20.49
CA PHE A 494 -34.83 -10.35 20.79
C PHE A 494 -36.06 -10.82 21.58
N PRO A 495 -36.70 -11.95 21.20
CA PRO A 495 -37.87 -12.46 21.89
C PRO A 495 -37.60 -12.77 23.37
N ASN A 496 -38.62 -12.67 24.21
CA ASN A 496 -38.53 -13.04 25.61
C ASN A 496 -38.21 -14.54 25.77
N GLY A 497 -37.26 -14.87 26.64
CA GLY A 497 -36.72 -16.22 26.84
C GLY A 497 -35.53 -16.56 25.93
N THR A 498 -34.99 -15.59 25.19
CA THR A 498 -33.81 -15.82 24.35
C THR A 498 -32.55 -15.81 25.23
N VAL A 499 -32.00 -17.00 25.47
CA VAL A 499 -30.74 -17.19 26.21
C VAL A 499 -29.69 -17.71 25.23
N LEU A 500 -28.50 -17.11 25.24
CA LEU A 500 -27.30 -17.67 24.63
C LEU A 500 -26.53 -18.47 25.68
N GLU A 501 -26.28 -19.76 25.43
CA GLU A 501 -25.47 -20.62 26.29
C GLU A 501 -24.00 -20.16 26.28
N ALA A 502 -23.22 -20.64 27.25
CA ALA A 502 -21.80 -20.31 27.36
C ALA A 502 -21.04 -20.69 26.07
N GLY A 503 -20.34 -19.73 25.44
CA GLY A 503 -19.62 -19.96 24.18
C GLY A 503 -20.51 -20.22 22.96
N GLU A 504 -21.83 -19.99 23.04
CA GLU A 504 -22.73 -20.25 21.92
C GLU A 504 -22.54 -19.21 20.80
N TYR A 505 -22.57 -19.70 19.56
CA TYR A 505 -22.70 -18.92 18.33
C TYR A 505 -24.13 -19.07 17.79
N ALA A 506 -24.77 -17.96 17.43
CA ALA A 506 -26.13 -17.95 16.92
C ALA A 506 -26.31 -16.95 15.77
N VAL A 507 -26.88 -17.42 14.66
CA VAL A 507 -27.19 -16.60 13.49
C VAL A 507 -28.49 -15.83 13.74
N VAL A 508 -28.52 -14.55 13.40
CA VAL A 508 -29.66 -13.64 13.52
C VAL A 508 -30.08 -13.19 12.12
N ASN A 509 -31.32 -13.49 11.74
CA ASN A 509 -31.92 -13.01 10.50
C ASN A 509 -32.44 -11.59 10.70
N LEU A 510 -31.80 -10.58 10.08
CA LEU A 510 -32.06 -9.18 10.42
C LEU A 510 -33.43 -8.67 9.93
N TRP A 511 -33.92 -9.16 8.80
CA TRP A 511 -35.14 -8.62 8.19
C TRP A 511 -36.34 -9.58 8.22
N ASN A 512 -36.22 -10.76 8.84
CA ASN A 512 -37.20 -11.84 8.63
C ASN A 512 -37.46 -12.06 7.11
N ASN A 513 -36.45 -11.83 6.25
CA ASN A 513 -36.58 -11.92 4.81
C ASN A 513 -37.10 -13.33 4.47
N PRO A 514 -38.24 -13.48 3.77
CA PRO A 514 -38.78 -14.80 3.44
C PRO A 514 -37.79 -15.66 2.64
N ARG A 515 -36.89 -15.03 1.87
CA ARG A 515 -35.83 -15.70 1.12
C ARG A 515 -34.72 -16.26 2.01
N PHE A 516 -34.62 -15.84 3.27
CA PHE A 516 -33.73 -16.47 4.26
C PHE A 516 -33.99 -17.98 4.39
N SER A 517 -35.22 -18.44 4.11
CA SER A 517 -35.55 -19.87 4.05
C SER A 517 -34.80 -20.67 2.96
N THR A 518 -34.17 -20.00 1.99
CA THR A 518 -33.30 -20.62 0.99
C THR A 518 -31.90 -20.94 1.56
N TRP A 519 -31.56 -20.40 2.73
CA TRP A 519 -30.34 -20.69 3.47
C TRP A 519 -30.63 -21.77 4.51
N GLN A 520 -30.04 -22.96 4.32
CA GLN A 520 -30.25 -24.12 5.18
C GLN A 520 -29.01 -24.37 6.03
N PHE A 521 -29.00 -23.78 7.21
CA PHE A 521 -27.98 -24.01 8.22
C PHE A 521 -28.13 -25.42 8.84
N PRO A 522 -27.01 -26.10 9.18
CA PRO A 522 -27.04 -27.33 9.97
C PRO A 522 -27.83 -27.18 11.28
N GLU A 523 -28.47 -28.25 11.75
CA GLU A 523 -29.23 -28.24 13.02
C GLU A 523 -28.39 -27.84 14.25
N SER A 524 -27.06 -27.95 14.16
CA SER A 524 -26.13 -27.50 15.20
C SER A 524 -25.98 -25.99 15.28
N ILE A 525 -26.37 -25.24 14.25
CA ILE A 525 -26.32 -23.78 14.22
C ILE A 525 -27.71 -23.26 14.57
N ARG A 526 -27.79 -22.53 15.67
CA ARG A 526 -29.05 -21.91 16.06
C ARG A 526 -29.30 -20.67 15.22
N VAL A 527 -30.51 -20.59 14.66
CA VAL A 527 -31.02 -19.39 14.01
C VAL A 527 -32.03 -18.72 14.93
N ILE A 528 -31.82 -17.44 15.21
CA ILE A 528 -32.70 -16.58 15.99
C ILE A 528 -33.44 -15.65 15.03
N GLN A 529 -34.76 -15.57 15.20
CA GLN A 529 -35.62 -14.65 14.46
C GLN A 529 -36.06 -13.55 15.43
N PRO A 530 -35.52 -12.32 15.30
CA PRO A 530 -35.92 -11.20 16.14
C PRO A 530 -37.35 -10.75 15.82
N VAL A 531 -37.94 -10.02 16.76
CA VAL A 531 -39.15 -9.23 16.49
C VAL A 531 -38.69 -8.00 15.71
N VAL A 532 -39.03 -7.96 14.43
CA VAL A 532 -38.66 -6.89 13.50
C VAL A 532 -39.77 -5.84 13.49
N GLY A 533 -39.42 -4.61 13.87
CA GLY A 533 -40.29 -3.44 13.75
C GLY A 533 -40.31 -2.87 12.33
N GLU A 534 -39.12 -2.64 11.77
CA GLU A 534 -38.85 -2.18 10.40
C GLU A 534 -37.60 -2.93 9.87
N SER A 535 -37.37 -2.90 8.55
CA SER A 535 -36.23 -3.58 7.89
C SER A 535 -34.89 -3.26 8.56
N GLY A 536 -34.02 -4.27 8.69
CA GLY A 536 -32.62 -4.10 9.12
C GLY A 536 -31.69 -4.55 8.00
N SER A 537 -31.74 -3.84 6.88
CA SER A 537 -30.93 -4.17 5.69
C SER A 537 -29.59 -3.48 5.82
N LEU A 538 -28.51 -4.18 5.53
CA LEU A 538 -27.16 -3.66 5.62
C LEU A 538 -26.69 -3.13 4.26
N SER A 539 -25.74 -2.19 4.29
CA SER A 539 -25.12 -1.68 3.07
C SER A 539 -24.03 -2.62 2.53
N ASN A 540 -24.08 -2.89 1.23
CA ASN A 540 -23.07 -3.62 0.46
C ASN A 540 -21.67 -2.98 0.44
N SER A 541 -21.51 -1.76 0.98
CA SER A 541 -20.24 -1.00 1.01
C SER A 541 -19.82 -0.55 2.42
N GLY A 542 -20.38 -1.16 3.47
CA GLY A 542 -20.13 -0.76 4.85
C GLY A 542 -21.33 -0.07 5.49
N ASP A 543 -21.68 -0.48 6.70
CA ASP A 543 -22.78 0.10 7.48
C ASP A 543 -22.48 0.11 8.98
N ASN A 544 -23.22 0.92 9.73
CA ASN A 544 -23.19 0.88 11.18
C ASN A 544 -24.13 -0.21 11.69
N ILE A 545 -23.74 -0.94 12.73
CA ILE A 545 -24.64 -1.86 13.43
C ILE A 545 -24.28 -1.89 14.90
N ALA A 546 -25.28 -1.83 15.76
CA ALA A 546 -25.11 -1.75 17.20
C ALA A 546 -26.06 -2.67 17.97
N LEU A 547 -25.52 -3.39 18.94
CA LEU A 547 -26.23 -4.26 19.87
C LEU A 547 -26.34 -3.59 21.24
N TYR A 548 -27.56 -3.36 21.72
CA TYR A 548 -27.87 -2.81 23.03
C TYR A 548 -28.58 -3.83 23.91
N ASN A 549 -28.37 -3.75 25.22
CA ASN A 549 -29.01 -4.67 26.18
C ASN A 549 -30.48 -4.35 26.53
N ALA A 550 -31.08 -3.35 25.89
CA ALA A 550 -32.50 -3.02 26.00
C ALA A 550 -32.96 -2.14 24.81
N PRO A 551 -34.26 -2.05 24.50
CA PRO A 551 -34.76 -1.24 23.39
C PRO A 551 -34.78 0.27 23.71
N SER A 552 -34.67 0.64 24.99
CA SER A 552 -34.60 2.04 25.42
C SER A 552 -33.80 2.14 26.73
N GLY A 553 -32.89 3.13 26.79
CA GLY A 553 -32.03 3.36 27.96
C GLY A 553 -31.01 2.25 28.24
N GLY A 554 -30.82 1.34 27.28
CA GLY A 554 -29.83 0.27 27.32
C GLY A 554 -28.41 0.78 27.10
N GLN A 555 -27.45 -0.07 27.45
CA GLN A 555 -26.03 0.14 27.21
C GLN A 555 -25.63 -0.58 25.93
N LEU A 556 -24.72 0.04 25.16
CA LEU A 556 -24.06 -0.61 24.03
C LEU A 556 -23.26 -1.81 24.55
N VAL A 557 -23.52 -2.97 23.97
CA VAL A 557 -22.84 -4.23 24.27
C VAL A 557 -21.70 -4.45 23.30
N ASP A 558 -21.98 -4.31 22.00
CA ASP A 558 -21.01 -4.40 20.91
C ASP A 558 -21.58 -3.70 19.66
N GLY A 559 -20.75 -3.48 18.65
CA GLY A 559 -21.10 -2.68 17.48
C GLY A 559 -20.81 -1.19 17.65
N SER A 560 -21.25 -0.38 16.70
CA SER A 560 -21.07 1.07 16.69
C SER A 560 -22.11 1.77 15.83
N LEU A 561 -22.46 3.00 16.21
CA LEU A 561 -23.24 3.94 15.38
C LEU A 561 -22.35 4.96 14.65
N GLN A 562 -21.04 4.88 14.85
CA GLN A 562 -20.08 5.86 14.33
C GLN A 562 -18.99 5.24 13.48
N ALA A 563 -18.75 3.94 13.64
CA ALA A 563 -17.75 3.17 12.93
C ALA A 563 -18.45 2.09 12.12
N LEU A 564 -18.43 2.24 10.80
CA LEU A 564 -18.96 1.24 9.89
C LEU A 564 -18.11 -0.03 9.98
N TYR A 565 -18.71 -1.19 9.75
CA TYR A 565 -17.88 -2.36 9.43
C TYR A 565 -17.12 -2.09 8.12
N PRO A 566 -15.86 -2.55 8.00
CA PRO A 566 -15.08 -2.30 6.80
C PRO A 566 -15.58 -3.16 5.63
N ASP A 567 -15.65 -2.57 4.44
CA ASP A 567 -16.02 -3.27 3.22
C ASP A 567 -14.83 -4.10 2.69
N LEU A 568 -14.59 -5.24 3.35
CA LEU A 568 -13.51 -6.17 2.99
C LEU A 568 -14.01 -7.41 2.27
N ALA A 569 -15.32 -7.70 2.33
CA ALA A 569 -15.92 -8.93 1.85
C ALA A 569 -16.82 -8.66 0.62
N SER A 570 -16.33 -9.07 -0.55
CA SER A 570 -17.11 -9.05 -1.79
C SER A 570 -17.40 -10.47 -2.29
N ASP A 571 -18.38 -10.61 -3.18
CA ASP A 571 -18.69 -11.85 -3.91
C ASP A 571 -19.20 -13.00 -3.01
N GLY A 572 -20.22 -12.74 -2.17
CA GLY A 572 -20.85 -13.77 -1.34
C GLY A 572 -19.96 -14.27 -0.20
N ARG A 573 -19.11 -13.40 0.35
CA ARG A 573 -18.28 -13.68 1.51
C ARG A 573 -18.79 -12.87 2.69
N SER A 574 -18.86 -13.47 3.87
CA SER A 574 -19.09 -12.71 5.10
C SER A 574 -17.84 -11.99 5.58
N LEU A 575 -18.03 -11.01 6.46
CA LEU A 575 -17.01 -10.36 7.25
C LEU A 575 -16.90 -11.03 8.62
N GLU A 576 -15.71 -11.45 9.01
CA GLU A 576 -15.41 -12.12 10.28
C GLU A 576 -14.59 -11.20 11.19
N LYS A 577 -14.92 -11.14 12.49
CA LYS A 577 -13.99 -10.63 13.51
C LYS A 577 -12.79 -11.56 13.66
N ILE A 578 -11.60 -10.99 13.83
CA ILE A 578 -10.35 -11.72 14.04
C ILE A 578 -10.18 -12.08 15.52
N ASP A 579 -10.38 -11.12 16.42
CA ASP A 579 -10.48 -11.33 17.86
C ASP A 579 -11.95 -11.16 18.26
N GLU A 580 -12.64 -12.29 18.40
CA GLU A 580 -14.10 -12.35 18.58
C GLU A 580 -14.57 -11.69 19.88
N ALA A 581 -13.71 -11.64 20.90
CA ALA A 581 -14.04 -11.03 22.19
C ALA A 581 -13.65 -9.55 22.26
N PHE A 582 -12.89 -9.05 21.28
CA PHE A 582 -12.50 -7.66 21.22
C PHE A 582 -13.70 -6.78 20.80
N PRO A 583 -13.88 -5.61 21.44
CA PRO A 583 -14.96 -4.69 21.10
C PRO A 583 -14.84 -4.22 19.65
N TRP A 584 -15.95 -3.79 19.07
CA TRP A 584 -16.03 -3.32 17.69
C TRP A 584 -14.92 -2.34 17.26
N GLY A 585 -14.50 -1.45 18.15
CA GLY A 585 -13.55 -0.37 17.84
C GLY A 585 -14.24 0.91 17.40
N ASP A 586 -13.44 1.91 17.08
CA ASP A 586 -13.86 3.21 16.55
C ASP A 586 -13.44 3.35 15.08
N PRO A 587 -13.76 4.46 14.38
CA PRO A 587 -13.45 4.60 12.95
C PRO A 587 -11.97 4.47 12.61
N GLU A 588 -11.06 4.75 13.55
CA GLU A 588 -9.61 4.63 13.33
C GLU A 588 -9.12 3.19 13.49
N THR A 589 -9.87 2.34 14.20
CA THR A 589 -9.38 1.04 14.68
C THR A 589 -10.20 -0.16 14.21
N VAL A 590 -11.44 0.06 13.78
CA VAL A 590 -12.40 -1.01 13.42
C VAL A 590 -11.83 -1.96 12.37
N SER A 591 -11.16 -1.45 11.34
CA SER A 591 -10.65 -2.24 10.22
C SER A 591 -9.60 -3.29 10.60
N TYR A 592 -8.88 -3.11 11.71
CA TYR A 592 -7.82 -4.02 12.15
C TYR A 592 -8.32 -5.30 12.83
N ASN A 593 -9.61 -5.34 13.20
CA ASN A 593 -10.22 -6.51 13.84
C ASN A 593 -11.15 -7.30 12.91
N PHE A 594 -11.25 -6.94 11.61
CA PHE A 594 -12.09 -7.67 10.66
C PHE A 594 -11.29 -8.21 9.47
N ARG A 595 -11.84 -9.24 8.84
CA ARG A 595 -11.36 -9.80 7.58
C ARG A 595 -12.53 -10.42 6.81
N ALA A 596 -12.41 -10.54 5.49
CA ALA A 596 -13.34 -11.39 4.75
C ALA A 596 -13.15 -12.87 5.10
N ALA A 597 -14.25 -13.60 5.21
CA ALA A 597 -14.27 -15.02 5.50
C ALA A 597 -13.43 -15.80 4.49
N THR A 598 -12.58 -16.70 4.99
CA THR A 598 -11.65 -17.48 4.16
C THR A 598 -12.06 -18.94 4.04
N VAL A 599 -12.97 -19.40 4.89
CA VAL A 599 -13.40 -20.80 4.95
C VAL A 599 -14.65 -21.00 4.09
N PRO A 600 -14.69 -22.04 3.24
CA PRO A 600 -15.89 -22.38 2.47
C PRO A 600 -17.11 -22.61 3.37
N ILE A 601 -18.29 -22.24 2.89
CA ILE A 601 -19.53 -22.47 3.63
C ILE A 601 -19.76 -23.95 3.95
N GLY A 602 -20.24 -24.21 5.17
CA GLY A 602 -20.62 -25.54 5.65
C GLY A 602 -22.13 -25.81 5.61
N PHE A 603 -22.87 -24.97 4.91
CA PHE A 603 -24.33 -24.96 4.82
C PHE A 603 -24.76 -24.73 3.37
N VAL A 604 -26.06 -24.83 3.09
CA VAL A 604 -26.59 -24.66 1.72
C VAL A 604 -27.20 -23.28 1.58
N THR A 605 -26.89 -22.60 0.48
CA THR A 605 -27.54 -21.35 0.09
C THR A 605 -28.39 -21.55 -1.15
N GLY A 606 -29.21 -20.56 -1.49
CA GLY A 606 -29.77 -20.43 -2.83
C GLY A 606 -28.70 -20.27 -3.91
N GLN A 607 -29.17 -20.05 -5.15
CA GLN A 607 -28.33 -19.70 -6.29
C GLN A 607 -28.77 -18.36 -6.90
N SER A 608 -27.81 -17.59 -7.43
CA SER A 608 -28.08 -16.41 -8.23
C SER A 608 -28.71 -16.78 -9.58
N SER A 609 -29.13 -15.78 -10.36
CA SER A 609 -29.70 -16.00 -11.70
C SER A 609 -28.75 -16.73 -12.65
N ASP A 610 -27.44 -16.65 -12.40
CA ASP A 610 -26.39 -17.27 -13.21
C ASP A 610 -25.98 -18.67 -12.69
N GLY A 611 -26.60 -19.15 -11.60
CA GLY A 611 -26.38 -20.49 -11.04
C GLY A 611 -25.24 -20.58 -10.00
N GLU A 612 -24.62 -19.45 -9.65
CA GLU A 612 -23.61 -19.36 -8.60
C GLU A 612 -24.26 -19.42 -7.21
N LEU A 613 -23.57 -19.98 -6.21
CA LEU A 613 -24.06 -19.99 -4.83
C LEU A 613 -24.14 -18.56 -4.29
N LEU A 614 -25.21 -18.23 -3.55
CA LEU A 614 -25.38 -16.89 -2.98
C LEU A 614 -24.27 -16.51 -1.98
N SER A 615 -23.70 -17.51 -1.28
CA SER A 615 -22.45 -17.35 -0.54
C SER A 615 -21.50 -18.48 -0.87
N SER A 616 -20.20 -18.19 -0.81
CA SER A 616 -19.13 -19.17 -1.02
C SER A 616 -18.28 -19.39 0.22
N GLN A 617 -18.13 -18.37 1.08
CA GLN A 617 -17.30 -18.44 2.28
C GLN A 617 -17.99 -17.74 3.46
N ALA A 618 -18.14 -18.49 4.54
CA ALA A 618 -18.66 -18.03 5.82
C ALA A 618 -18.39 -19.09 6.89
N SER A 619 -18.31 -18.67 8.15
CA SER A 619 -18.03 -19.55 9.29
C SER A 619 -19.06 -19.58 10.42
N PRO A 620 -20.38 -19.48 10.17
CA PRO A 620 -21.32 -19.43 11.26
C PRO A 620 -21.33 -20.73 12.08
N GLY A 621 -21.65 -20.58 13.36
CA GLY A 621 -21.77 -21.60 14.38
C GLY A 621 -20.45 -21.99 15.06
N ARG A 622 -19.35 -21.26 14.82
CA ARG A 622 -18.00 -21.64 15.29
C ARG A 622 -17.03 -20.46 15.27
N GLU A 623 -15.84 -20.70 15.83
CA GLU A 623 -14.73 -19.76 15.77
C GLU A 623 -14.37 -19.40 14.32
N ASN A 624 -14.29 -18.09 14.06
CA ASN A 624 -14.03 -17.50 12.76
C ASN A 624 -12.74 -18.03 12.12
N GLY A 625 -12.84 -18.46 10.86
CA GLY A 625 -11.72 -19.06 10.13
C GLY A 625 -11.43 -20.52 10.50
N SER A 626 -12.16 -21.15 11.43
CA SER A 626 -12.01 -22.58 11.71
C SER A 626 -12.58 -23.45 10.58
N PRO A 627 -11.80 -24.41 10.03
CA PRO A 627 -12.28 -25.30 8.99
C PRO A 627 -13.25 -26.35 9.54
N TYR A 628 -14.17 -26.80 8.68
CA TYR A 628 -15.11 -27.87 9.01
C TYR A 628 -14.38 -29.20 9.26
N PRO A 629 -14.61 -29.93 10.35
CA PRO A 629 -14.34 -31.37 10.38
C PRO A 629 -15.40 -32.05 9.50
N LEU A 630 -15.04 -32.34 8.24
CA LEU A 630 -15.82 -33.07 7.24
C LEU A 630 -16.97 -33.92 7.81
N ALA A 631 -18.20 -33.42 7.71
CA ALA A 631 -19.40 -34.24 7.65
C ALA A 631 -20.57 -33.49 6.99
N VAL A 632 -20.41 -33.14 5.71
CA VAL A 632 -21.52 -32.95 4.75
C VAL A 632 -22.14 -34.31 4.45
N LYS A 633 -22.51 -35.09 5.47
CA LYS A 633 -23.07 -36.42 5.23
C LYS A 633 -24.47 -36.25 4.66
N GLU A 634 -24.53 -36.51 3.36
CA GLU A 634 -25.69 -36.94 2.58
C GLU A 634 -26.43 -35.86 1.78
N TRP A 635 -25.77 -35.38 0.71
CA TRP A 635 -26.47 -34.88 -0.48
C TRP A 635 -26.36 -35.88 -1.64
N SER A 636 -26.95 -37.06 -1.45
CA SER A 636 -27.13 -38.06 -2.53
C SER A 636 -28.54 -38.65 -2.59
N GLN A 637 -29.56 -37.86 -2.27
CA GLN A 637 -30.96 -38.10 -2.61
C GLN A 637 -31.79 -36.87 -2.24
N TYR A 638 -32.04 -35.96 -3.19
CA TYR A 638 -33.35 -35.43 -3.58
C TYR A 638 -33.20 -34.48 -4.76
#